data_AF-A0A1F7ZN36-F1
#
_entry.id   AF-A0A1F7ZN36-F1
#
_cell.length_a   1.000
_cell.length_b   1.000
_cell.length_c   1.000
_cell.angle_alpha   90.00
_cell.angle_beta   90.00
_cell.angle_gamma   90.00
#
_symmetry.space_group_name_H-M   'P 1'
#
loop_
_entity.id
_entity.type
_entity.pdbx_description
1 polymer ?
#
loop_
_entity_poly.entity_id
_entity_poly.type
_entity_poly.pdbx_seq_one_letter_code
_entity_poly.pdbx_strand_id
1 'polypeptide(L)'
;MAPQKSVTEVPRSILPRLTWNGSSARTTVPTPQSNILSAKQQQKTLRIHSRNSAGRRLHTLTFSPHSSTSVSAVVGEPTLSSISRRLLESTSLSISRPAPIGNPIRYNGVYVAAFKPARRAFHASAPQQRDHHFDTLKFVQRLKEEGFSEEQAVAMMRVLNDVIQESIQNLTRTMVLREDTERSTYTQKVDFAKLRSELLNADSTEAQLTRSSHEKIAADLAKLNSRLRDEIGRTQASVRLDLNLEKGRIREEANSQEMRIKETETRIEQEVAGLRERVEAVKFSTLQWLMGVCTGTAALILGAWRLFIYVVTMLLRTVLGLLSLLAAPSKGTLEVFQVCQPVQYRGEDNTHCDQNVLLMEHVFASSYGHPFIGYYSPPKCEFDTVKINLTVTSQGRQFDRLALLFLGDTEVFRTSTAEPTADGIVWTYIKDMSQYNALWQTRQKLIFDLGNIINDLYTGPFGVTLTAYFSREGHVRTADVILPISNKKSASNSSSAFTVPGDNTKILYQLPPNISRAVVSISVCGQSTEEFWWSNVFSYDTETFNATIGELYGYSPFREVQLYVDDILAGIIWPFPIIFTGGVAPGFWRPIVGIDAFDLRQPEIDISPFLPILKDGQPHSFEIKIVGLSVSRNGTVTFSSRVGSYWVVTGNIFLYLSDSALDRTSSGTEKPYVDAHTPQFKATRSLVKNQAGGNDSLNYSVLVERTLSIRSSEFLWSQNLTYSNFGLFNQQGMSQSTNQHTAGRSTIIAFGANQTSNEVLFEYPLSVNQTYRPTDAGLSIHAQMSRGLDIKTTGATGISTYTLISGPSRLHTQQWGEAFYQPTDNSSISFGDTTDVFESSNILGHYKRSVRAVNGSIVSDTDDTDDQSPSLNDQSDHDSLLR
;
A
#
# COMPACT_ATOMS: atom_id res chain seq x y z
N MET A 1 33.35 30.74 48.11
CA MET A 1 32.38 29.84 48.74
C MET A 1 30.99 30.12 48.19
N ALA A 2 30.58 29.28 47.22
CA ALA A 2 29.22 28.97 46.74
C ALA A 2 29.42 28.29 45.36
N PRO A 3 28.94 27.06 45.12
CA PRO A 3 29.37 26.30 43.96
C PRO A 3 28.61 26.68 42.68
N GLN A 4 29.31 26.69 41.56
CA GLN A 4 28.77 26.77 40.20
C GLN A 4 27.87 25.57 39.93
N LYS A 5 26.62 25.84 39.52
CA LYS A 5 25.77 24.83 38.85
C LYS A 5 26.28 24.66 37.42
N SER A 6 26.87 23.51 37.14
CA SER A 6 27.14 23.04 35.78
C SER A 6 25.80 22.77 35.07
N VAL A 7 25.51 23.56 34.04
CA VAL A 7 24.47 23.22 33.06
C VAL A 7 25.12 22.25 32.07
N THR A 8 24.85 20.96 32.25
CA THR A 8 25.21 19.94 31.26
C THR A 8 24.23 20.09 30.09
N GLU A 9 24.72 20.64 28.98
CA GLU A 9 24.02 20.56 27.68
C GLU A 9 23.99 19.09 27.25
N VAL A 10 22.78 18.54 27.15
CA VAL A 10 22.56 17.20 26.60
C VAL A 10 22.65 17.31 25.06
N PRO A 11 23.51 16.53 24.39
CA PRO A 11 23.57 16.52 22.94
C PRO A 11 22.25 16.01 22.35
N ARG A 12 21.60 16.84 21.53
CA ARG A 12 20.49 16.43 20.65
C ARG A 12 21.06 15.61 19.49
N SER A 13 21.25 14.30 19.69
CA SER A 13 21.66 13.42 18.59
C SER A 13 21.45 11.94 18.92
N ILE A 14 20.21 11.47 19.11
CA ILE A 14 19.94 10.03 19.09
C ILE A 14 18.59 9.81 18.43
N LEU A 15 18.61 9.52 17.11
CA LEU A 15 17.69 8.69 16.34
C LEU A 15 18.08 8.81 14.85
N PRO A 16 18.94 7.94 14.29
CA PRO A 16 18.73 7.52 12.92
C PRO A 16 17.61 6.48 12.95
N ARG A 17 16.40 6.97 12.70
CA ARG A 17 15.24 6.12 12.38
C ARG A 17 15.62 5.30 11.13
N LEU A 18 15.47 3.98 11.18
CA LEU A 18 15.49 3.12 9.99
C LEU A 18 14.19 3.35 9.21
N THR A 19 14.02 4.55 8.67
CA THR A 19 12.99 4.89 7.70
C THR A 19 13.57 5.95 6.75
N TRP A 20 13.43 5.66 5.47
CA TRP A 20 14.05 6.39 4.37
C TRP A 20 13.53 7.84 4.27
N ASN A 21 14.43 8.82 4.13
CA ASN A 21 14.10 10.22 3.88
C ASN A 21 14.74 10.65 2.55
N GLY A 22 13.96 10.72 1.49
CA GLY A 22 14.40 11.20 0.17
C GLY A 22 13.53 12.34 -0.32
N SER A 23 14.08 13.56 -0.38
CA SER A 23 13.80 14.55 -1.43
C SER A 23 14.49 15.89 -1.15
N SER A 24 15.36 16.32 -2.07
CA SER A 24 15.53 17.74 -2.43
C SER A 24 16.21 17.82 -3.80
N ALA A 25 15.39 17.80 -4.86
CA ALA A 25 15.80 18.26 -6.17
C ALA A 25 15.54 19.78 -6.27
N ARG A 26 16.60 20.56 -6.45
CA ARG A 26 16.58 22.02 -6.53
C ARG A 26 16.33 22.45 -7.98
N THR A 27 15.15 22.98 -8.27
CA THR A 27 14.84 23.60 -9.57
C THR A 27 15.36 25.04 -9.60
N THR A 28 16.30 25.34 -10.49
CA THR A 28 16.78 26.68 -10.81
C THR A 28 15.91 27.35 -11.88
N VAL A 29 15.43 28.57 -11.62
CA VAL A 29 14.85 29.48 -12.64
C VAL A 29 15.28 30.93 -12.33
N PRO A 30 15.65 31.76 -13.34
CA PRO A 30 16.43 32.98 -13.16
C PRO A 30 15.62 34.22 -12.77
N THR A 31 16.34 35.21 -12.26
CA THR A 31 15.92 36.55 -11.82
C THR A 31 15.42 37.47 -12.93
N PRO A 32 14.62 38.48 -12.56
CA PRO A 32 14.94 39.84 -12.99
C PRO A 32 14.91 40.88 -11.86
N GLN A 33 15.47 42.03 -12.21
CA GLN A 33 16.01 43.12 -11.40
C GLN A 33 14.97 44.09 -10.79
N SER A 34 15.44 44.81 -9.77
CA SER A 34 15.40 46.28 -9.61
C SER A 34 14.64 46.89 -8.41
N ASN A 35 15.43 47.67 -7.66
CA ASN A 35 15.19 48.99 -7.02
C ASN A 35 14.24 49.07 -5.80
N ILE A 36 14.77 49.23 -4.56
CA ILE A 36 15.29 50.45 -3.89
C ILE A 36 14.16 51.40 -3.41
N LEU A 37 14.03 51.52 -2.06
CA LEU A 37 13.85 52.72 -1.20
C LEU A 37 13.16 52.28 0.12
N SER A 38 13.83 52.20 1.28
CA SER A 38 14.29 53.27 2.19
C SER A 38 13.19 54.02 2.97
N ALA A 39 13.15 53.80 4.30
CA ALA A 39 12.94 54.75 5.43
C ALA A 39 12.00 54.13 6.50
N LYS A 40 12.48 53.70 7.68
CA LYS A 40 12.85 54.44 8.92
C LYS A 40 11.70 55.14 9.66
N GLN A 41 11.36 54.58 10.84
CA GLN A 41 11.15 55.20 12.19
C GLN A 41 10.13 54.34 13.00
N GLN A 42 10.47 53.71 14.14
CA GLN A 42 10.60 54.25 15.51
C GLN A 42 9.39 55.11 15.92
N GLN A 43 8.73 54.98 17.08
CA GLN A 43 8.99 54.31 18.35
C GLN A 43 7.73 54.48 19.26
N LYS A 44 7.72 53.75 20.40
CA LYS A 44 7.04 54.03 21.68
C LYS A 44 5.53 53.77 21.79
N THR A 45 5.06 52.74 22.51
CA THR A 45 5.09 52.48 23.97
C THR A 45 4.13 53.36 24.76
N LEU A 46 3.11 52.74 25.39
CA LEU A 46 2.71 52.99 26.78
C LEU A 46 1.80 51.88 27.32
N ARG A 47 2.27 51.25 28.40
CA ARG A 47 1.54 50.37 29.33
C ARG A 47 0.78 51.22 30.34
N ILE A 48 -0.42 50.80 30.73
CA ILE A 48 -0.95 50.99 32.10
C ILE A 48 -1.62 49.69 32.56
N HIS A 49 -1.32 49.31 33.80
CA HIS A 49 -1.82 48.16 34.57
C HIS A 49 -3.02 48.55 35.45
N SER A 50 -3.92 47.57 35.69
CA SER A 50 -4.42 47.05 36.99
C SER A 50 -5.91 46.69 36.86
N ARG A 51 -6.35 45.44 36.97
CA ARG A 51 -6.47 44.46 38.09
C ARG A 51 -7.80 44.56 38.87
N ASN A 52 -8.56 43.46 38.74
CA ASN A 52 -9.38 42.77 39.76
C ASN A 52 -10.64 43.49 40.30
N SER A 53 -11.76 42.86 40.68
CA SER A 53 -12.04 41.49 41.13
C SER A 53 -13.56 41.18 41.20
N ALA A 54 -13.87 39.87 41.12
CA ALA A 54 -14.85 39.11 41.92
C ALA A 54 -16.37 39.26 41.71
N GLY A 55 -17.04 38.10 41.65
CA GLY A 55 -18.49 37.96 41.87
C GLY A 55 -19.09 36.67 41.32
N ARG A 56 -19.06 35.59 42.11
CA ARG A 56 -19.60 34.23 41.85
C ARG A 56 -21.09 34.13 42.22
N ARG A 57 -21.75 33.03 41.76
CA ARG A 57 -22.95 32.30 42.29
C ARG A 57 -24.29 32.55 41.55
N LEU A 58 -25.22 31.62 41.31
CA LEU A 58 -25.38 30.13 41.41
C LEU A 58 -26.80 29.75 40.88
N HIS A 59 -27.12 28.44 40.87
CA HIS A 59 -28.41 27.72 40.70
C HIS A 59 -28.61 27.08 39.31
N THR A 60 -28.51 25.77 39.04
CA THR A 60 -28.86 24.44 39.66
C THR A 60 -30.25 23.90 39.28
N LEU A 61 -30.28 22.60 38.92
CA LEU A 61 -31.36 21.57 38.87
C LEU A 61 -31.77 21.13 37.44
N THR A 62 -31.27 20.01 36.90
CA THR A 62 -31.68 18.57 37.04
C THR A 62 -33.03 18.21 36.41
N PHE A 63 -33.04 17.27 35.44
CA PHE A 63 -33.92 16.09 35.39
C PHE A 63 -33.41 15.09 34.33
N SER A 64 -33.45 13.79 34.67
CA SER A 64 -33.19 12.63 33.80
C SER A 64 -34.50 11.79 33.67
N PRO A 65 -34.48 10.56 33.13
CA PRO A 65 -34.87 10.18 31.76
C PRO A 65 -36.14 9.31 31.72
N HIS A 66 -36.64 8.89 30.54
CA HIS A 66 -37.19 7.54 30.34
C HIS A 66 -37.41 7.20 28.84
N SER A 67 -37.31 5.90 28.59
CA SER A 67 -37.25 5.08 27.38
C SER A 67 -38.58 4.82 26.66
N SER A 68 -38.55 4.50 25.35
CA SER A 68 -39.37 3.42 24.76
C SER A 68 -38.96 3.05 23.31
N THR A 69 -38.55 1.79 23.17
CA THR A 69 -38.91 0.74 22.18
C THR A 69 -39.24 1.06 20.70
N SER A 70 -38.35 0.56 19.82
CA SER A 70 -38.54 -0.42 18.71
C SER A 70 -39.37 -0.16 17.43
N VAL A 71 -38.63 -0.19 16.30
CA VAL A 71 -38.72 -1.16 15.17
C VAL A 71 -39.62 -0.86 13.94
N SER A 72 -38.92 -0.73 12.80
CA SER A 72 -39.19 -1.21 11.40
C SER A 72 -40.42 -0.71 10.62
N ALA A 73 -40.44 -0.63 9.29
CA ALA A 73 -39.46 -0.67 8.20
C ALA A 73 -40.22 -0.37 6.89
N VAL A 74 -39.47 -0.32 5.78
CA VAL A 74 -39.90 -0.55 4.38
C VAL A 74 -40.43 0.66 3.62
N VAL A 75 -39.62 1.15 2.68
CA VAL A 75 -40.10 1.67 1.40
C VAL A 75 -39.26 1.04 0.30
N GLY A 76 -39.93 0.27 -0.55
CA GLY A 76 -39.41 -0.25 -1.80
C GLY A 76 -39.58 0.76 -2.93
N GLU A 77 -38.58 0.76 -3.80
CA GLU A 77 -38.69 0.97 -5.26
C GLU A 77 -39.71 -0.02 -5.89
N PRO A 78 -40.03 -0.03 -7.22
CA PRO A 78 -39.41 0.72 -8.34
C PRO A 78 -40.36 1.16 -9.50
N THR A 79 -39.72 1.82 -10.48
CA THR A 79 -39.84 1.72 -11.96
C THR A 79 -41.07 2.21 -12.75
N LEU A 80 -40.76 3.19 -13.60
CA LEU A 80 -41.37 3.49 -14.90
C LEU A 80 -40.37 3.07 -16.00
N SER A 81 -40.84 2.36 -17.03
CA SER A 81 -40.14 2.23 -18.30
C SER A 81 -41.11 2.17 -19.48
N SER A 82 -40.99 3.12 -20.42
CA SER A 82 -40.89 2.91 -21.88
C SER A 82 -41.16 4.22 -22.67
N ILE A 83 -40.15 4.75 -23.39
CA ILE A 83 -40.02 4.81 -24.88
C ILE A 83 -41.02 5.81 -25.53
N SER A 84 -40.64 7.05 -25.91
CA SER A 84 -39.79 7.57 -27.01
C SER A 84 -40.57 8.11 -28.23
N ARG A 85 -40.44 9.44 -28.42
CA ARG A 85 -40.15 10.21 -29.66
C ARG A 85 -40.95 10.01 -30.99
N ARG A 86 -41.58 11.13 -31.43
CA ARG A 86 -41.49 11.89 -32.73
C ARG A 86 -42.88 12.35 -33.21
N LEU A 87 -43.12 13.67 -33.33
CA LEU A 87 -43.18 14.50 -34.58
C LEU A 87 -44.19 13.94 -35.61
N LEU A 88 -45.11 14.67 -36.25
CA LEU A 88 -45.39 16.10 -36.50
C LEU A 88 -46.73 16.14 -37.29
N GLU A 89 -47.55 17.20 -37.17
CA GLU A 89 -48.44 17.80 -38.21
C GLU A 89 -49.36 18.83 -37.51
N SER A 90 -49.04 20.14 -37.51
CA SER A 90 -49.25 21.16 -38.54
C SER A 90 -50.70 21.63 -38.73
N THR A 91 -50.99 22.85 -38.28
CA THR A 91 -51.76 23.81 -39.10
C THR A 91 -51.47 25.25 -38.64
N SER A 92 -50.86 26.01 -39.56
CA SER A 92 -51.14 27.42 -39.95
C SER A 92 -51.39 28.46 -38.82
N LEU A 93 -50.71 29.62 -38.71
CA LEU A 93 -50.32 30.64 -39.69
C LEU A 93 -49.22 31.58 -39.15
N SER A 94 -48.47 32.15 -40.10
CA SER A 94 -47.44 33.21 -40.06
C SER A 94 -47.79 34.43 -39.19
N ILE A 95 -46.93 34.81 -38.23
CA ILE A 95 -45.82 35.80 -38.31
C ILE A 95 -46.25 37.20 -38.82
N SER A 96 -46.25 38.16 -37.88
CA SER A 96 -45.62 39.46 -38.09
C SER A 96 -44.84 39.86 -36.82
N ARG A 97 -43.62 40.36 -37.01
CA ARG A 97 -42.71 40.94 -36.00
C ARG A 97 -42.47 42.40 -36.45
N PRO A 98 -41.84 43.29 -35.66
CA PRO A 98 -41.98 43.61 -34.23
C PRO A 98 -42.33 45.12 -34.03
N ALA A 99 -42.64 45.53 -32.80
CA ALA A 99 -42.48 46.93 -32.37
C ALA A 99 -41.60 46.97 -31.10
N PRO A 100 -40.87 48.06 -30.84
CA PRO A 100 -39.65 48.05 -30.05
C PRO A 100 -39.88 48.03 -28.53
N ILE A 101 -38.85 47.55 -27.86
CA ILE A 101 -38.66 47.39 -26.41
C ILE A 101 -39.03 48.67 -25.64
N GLY A 102 -40.03 48.57 -24.77
CA GLY A 102 -40.16 49.44 -23.60
C GLY A 102 -39.51 48.75 -22.41
N ASN A 103 -38.37 49.25 -21.94
CA ASN A 103 -37.70 48.74 -20.75
C ASN A 103 -38.64 48.84 -19.52
N PRO A 104 -38.66 47.83 -18.62
CA PRO A 104 -39.35 47.97 -17.35
C PRO A 104 -38.70 49.08 -16.52
N ILE A 105 -39.50 50.06 -16.10
CA ILE A 105 -39.06 51.11 -15.18
C ILE A 105 -38.85 50.48 -13.80
N ARG A 106 -37.61 50.57 -13.31
CA ARG A 106 -37.22 50.23 -11.93
C ARG A 106 -37.81 51.25 -10.96
N TYR A 107 -38.49 50.76 -9.93
CA TYR A 107 -38.53 51.43 -8.63
C TYR A 107 -38.33 50.35 -7.55
N ASN A 108 -37.20 50.41 -6.84
CA ASN A 108 -36.87 49.54 -5.70
C ASN A 108 -37.12 48.02 -5.89
N GLY A 109 -36.64 47.43 -6.99
CA GLY A 109 -36.23 46.01 -7.01
C GLY A 109 -37.31 44.92 -6.94
N VAL A 110 -38.59 45.21 -7.18
CA VAL A 110 -39.67 44.20 -7.21
C VAL A 110 -40.44 44.26 -8.54
N TYR A 111 -40.66 43.11 -9.19
CA TYR A 111 -41.56 43.00 -10.35
C TYR A 111 -43.01 42.98 -9.86
N VAL A 112 -43.76 44.06 -10.10
CA VAL A 112 -45.20 44.10 -9.81
C VAL A 112 -45.98 43.77 -11.08
N ALA A 113 -46.64 42.61 -11.09
CA ALA A 113 -47.59 42.27 -12.16
C ALA A 113 -48.88 43.07 -11.97
N ALA A 114 -49.25 43.87 -12.97
CA ALA A 114 -50.52 44.60 -12.96
C ALA A 114 -51.70 43.62 -13.18
N PHE A 115 -52.49 43.37 -12.13
CA PHE A 115 -53.72 42.58 -12.22
C PHE A 115 -54.87 43.40 -12.80
N LYS A 116 -55.52 42.89 -13.87
CA LYS A 116 -56.83 43.37 -14.33
C LYS A 116 -57.94 42.66 -13.53
N PRO A 117 -58.90 43.36 -12.91
CA PRO A 117 -60.00 42.71 -12.21
C PRO A 117 -61.03 42.15 -13.21
N ALA A 118 -61.23 40.82 -13.20
CA ALA A 118 -62.30 40.17 -13.96
C ALA A 118 -63.57 40.12 -13.10
N ARG A 119 -64.60 40.89 -13.47
CA ARG A 119 -65.97 40.76 -12.97
C ARG A 119 -66.65 39.59 -13.68
N ARG A 120 -66.91 38.46 -13.00
CA ARG A 120 -68.01 37.54 -13.33
C ARG A 120 -68.68 37.06 -12.06
N ALA A 121 -70.00 37.16 -12.04
CA ALA A 121 -70.87 36.86 -10.91
C ALA A 121 -71.03 35.34 -10.71
N PHE A 122 -71.17 34.93 -9.45
CA PHE A 122 -71.51 33.57 -9.05
C PHE A 122 -72.96 33.24 -9.45
N HIS A 123 -73.18 32.08 -10.09
CA HIS A 123 -74.51 31.49 -10.26
C HIS A 123 -74.63 30.27 -9.33
N ALA A 124 -75.72 30.18 -8.58
CA ALA A 124 -76.07 29.01 -7.80
C ALA A 124 -76.87 28.03 -8.67
N SER A 125 -76.42 26.78 -8.75
CA SER A 125 -77.13 25.69 -9.43
C SER A 125 -78.41 25.33 -8.66
N ALA A 126 -79.53 25.15 -9.36
CA ALA A 126 -80.79 24.74 -8.75
C ALA A 126 -80.70 23.30 -8.19
N PRO A 127 -81.39 22.99 -7.06
CA PRO A 127 -81.34 21.66 -6.46
C PRO A 127 -82.06 20.64 -7.36
N GLN A 128 -81.32 19.64 -7.84
CA GLN A 128 -81.84 18.53 -8.62
C GLN A 128 -82.62 17.57 -7.68
N GLN A 129 -83.84 17.19 -8.05
CA GLN A 129 -84.61 16.18 -7.31
C GLN A 129 -83.84 14.86 -7.26
N ARG A 130 -83.89 14.17 -6.11
CA ARG A 130 -83.23 12.87 -5.92
C ARG A 130 -83.82 11.85 -6.88
N ASP A 131 -83.05 11.44 -7.88
CA ASP A 131 -83.37 10.28 -8.71
C ASP A 131 -83.26 9.01 -7.85
N HIS A 132 -84.36 8.27 -7.73
CA HIS A 132 -84.33 6.92 -7.18
C HIS A 132 -83.76 5.98 -8.24
N HIS A 133 -82.45 5.78 -8.25
CA HIS A 133 -81.75 4.94 -9.25
C HIS A 133 -82.01 3.42 -9.09
N PHE A 134 -82.82 2.99 -8.12
CA PHE A 134 -83.07 1.58 -7.83
C PHE A 134 -84.56 1.29 -7.64
N ASP A 135 -85.17 0.63 -8.63
CA ASP A 135 -86.59 0.24 -8.62
C ASP A 135 -86.76 -1.08 -7.85
N THR A 136 -87.13 -0.95 -6.58
CA THR A 136 -87.24 -2.08 -5.66
C THR A 136 -88.42 -3.01 -6.00
N LEU A 137 -89.50 -2.48 -6.59
CA LEU A 137 -90.70 -3.25 -6.90
C LEU A 137 -90.45 -4.21 -8.08
N LYS A 138 -89.75 -3.72 -9.12
CA LYS A 138 -89.41 -4.51 -10.30
C LYS A 138 -88.52 -5.71 -9.97
N PHE A 139 -87.62 -5.55 -8.99
CA PHE A 139 -86.75 -6.63 -8.54
C PHE A 139 -87.50 -7.67 -7.71
N VAL A 140 -88.43 -7.26 -6.85
CA VAL A 140 -89.32 -8.18 -6.13
C VAL A 140 -90.18 -8.99 -7.10
N GLN A 141 -90.74 -8.35 -8.13
CA GLN A 141 -91.54 -9.05 -9.15
C GLN A 141 -90.72 -10.10 -9.90
N ARG A 142 -89.48 -9.77 -10.30
CA ARG A 142 -88.59 -10.72 -10.97
C ARG A 142 -88.20 -11.90 -10.07
N LEU A 143 -87.95 -11.67 -8.78
CA LEU A 143 -87.68 -12.75 -7.83
C LEU A 143 -88.89 -13.68 -7.66
N LYS A 144 -90.13 -13.14 -7.70
CA LYS A 144 -91.34 -13.97 -7.70
C LYS A 144 -91.47 -14.81 -8.96
N GLU A 145 -91.13 -14.26 -10.13
CA GLU A 145 -91.14 -15.00 -11.41
C GLU A 145 -90.16 -16.19 -11.41
N GLU A 146 -89.04 -16.06 -10.69
CA GLU A 146 -88.02 -17.11 -10.51
C GLU A 146 -88.31 -18.08 -9.35
N GLY A 147 -89.53 -18.05 -8.79
CA GLY A 147 -90.01 -19.05 -7.83
C GLY A 147 -89.85 -18.71 -6.35
N PHE A 148 -89.44 -17.49 -5.99
CA PHE A 148 -89.40 -17.05 -4.59
C PHE A 148 -90.78 -16.63 -4.09
N SER A 149 -91.08 -16.91 -2.82
CA SER A 149 -92.30 -16.40 -2.20
C SER A 149 -92.21 -14.87 -2.04
N GLU A 150 -93.37 -14.20 -2.01
CA GLU A 150 -93.44 -12.75 -1.88
C GLU A 150 -92.71 -12.24 -0.63
N GLU A 151 -92.84 -12.95 0.48
CA GLU A 151 -92.18 -12.60 1.75
C GLU A 151 -90.65 -12.72 1.64
N GLN A 152 -90.15 -13.72 0.93
CA GLN A 152 -88.71 -13.91 0.70
C GLN A 152 -88.12 -12.85 -0.22
N ALA A 153 -88.81 -12.54 -1.33
CA ALA A 153 -88.37 -11.54 -2.29
C ALA A 153 -88.32 -10.13 -1.66
N VAL A 154 -89.30 -9.78 -0.82
CA VAL A 154 -89.31 -8.51 -0.07
C VAL A 154 -88.21 -8.47 0.98
N ALA A 155 -87.94 -9.57 1.69
CA ALA A 155 -86.88 -9.63 2.70
C ALA A 155 -85.48 -9.45 2.08
N MET A 156 -85.19 -10.12 0.96
CA MET A 156 -83.92 -9.96 0.24
C MET A 156 -83.70 -8.52 -0.24
N MET A 157 -84.77 -7.85 -0.69
CA MET A 157 -84.66 -6.47 -1.13
C MET A 157 -84.41 -5.47 0.00
N ARG A 158 -84.90 -5.74 1.21
CA ARG A 158 -84.57 -4.93 2.39
C ARG A 158 -83.09 -5.04 2.73
N VAL A 159 -82.55 -6.26 2.76
CA VAL A 159 -81.12 -6.49 3.02
C VAL A 159 -80.25 -5.83 1.96
N LEU A 160 -80.61 -5.95 0.68
CA LEU A 160 -79.84 -5.33 -0.40
C LEU A 160 -79.84 -3.80 -0.31
N ASN A 161 -80.99 -3.20 0.05
CA ASN A 161 -81.08 -1.76 0.26
C ASN A 161 -80.21 -1.30 1.43
N ASP A 162 -80.18 -2.06 2.53
CA ASP A 162 -79.34 -1.75 3.69
C ASP A 162 -77.84 -1.83 3.34
N VAL A 163 -77.42 -2.86 2.58
CA VAL A 163 -76.03 -3.01 2.13
C VAL A 163 -75.61 -1.89 1.16
N ILE A 164 -76.49 -1.49 0.24
CA ILE A 164 -76.22 -0.37 -0.67
C ILE A 164 -76.06 0.93 0.13
N GLN A 165 -76.95 1.18 1.09
CA GLN A 165 -76.90 2.38 1.93
C GLN A 165 -75.60 2.44 2.75
N GLU A 166 -75.18 1.31 3.32
CA GLU A 166 -73.93 1.18 4.07
C GLU A 166 -72.71 1.41 3.17
N SER A 167 -72.71 0.85 1.95
CA SER A 167 -71.62 1.03 0.98
C SER A 167 -71.44 2.51 0.56
N ILE A 168 -72.55 3.22 0.34
CA ILE A 168 -72.53 4.64 -0.03
C ILE A 168 -72.02 5.49 1.14
N GLN A 169 -72.45 5.19 2.37
CA GLN A 169 -71.94 5.89 3.56
C GLN A 169 -70.44 5.67 3.75
N ASN A 170 -69.95 4.46 3.52
CA ASN A 170 -68.53 4.12 3.68
C ASN A 170 -67.66 4.79 2.60
N LEU A 171 -68.13 4.86 1.35
CA LEU A 171 -67.49 5.63 0.27
C LEU A 171 -67.50 7.14 0.54
N THR A 172 -68.60 7.68 1.05
CA THR A 172 -68.70 9.13 1.33
C THR A 172 -67.76 9.54 2.47
N ARG A 173 -67.46 8.63 3.42
CA ARG A 173 -66.56 8.91 4.55
C ARG A 173 -65.09 9.05 4.14
N THR A 174 -64.69 8.47 3.00
CA THR A 174 -63.31 8.57 2.48
C THR A 174 -63.14 9.66 1.41
N MET A 175 -64.24 10.32 1.01
CA MET A 175 -64.19 11.43 0.07
C MET A 175 -63.89 12.75 0.80
N VAL A 176 -62.99 13.54 0.23
CA VAL A 176 -62.65 14.89 0.71
C VAL A 176 -63.30 15.91 -0.22
N LEU A 177 -63.81 17.00 0.36
CA LEU A 177 -64.34 18.11 -0.43
C LEU A 177 -63.23 18.66 -1.33
N ARG A 178 -63.55 18.89 -2.60
CA ARG A 178 -62.61 19.43 -3.59
C ARG A 178 -61.99 20.76 -3.14
N GLU A 179 -62.73 21.56 -2.38
CA GLU A 179 -62.22 22.81 -1.81
C GLU A 179 -61.07 22.58 -0.83
N ASP A 180 -61.16 21.56 0.03
CA ASP A 180 -60.12 21.26 1.02
C ASP A 180 -58.85 20.69 0.36
N THR A 181 -58.99 19.91 -0.70
CA THR A 181 -57.83 19.43 -1.48
C THR A 181 -57.15 20.56 -2.26
N GLU A 182 -57.93 21.47 -2.85
CA GLU A 182 -57.42 22.68 -3.52
C GLU A 182 -56.73 23.64 -2.52
N ARG A 183 -57.29 23.80 -1.31
CA ARG A 183 -56.69 24.61 -0.25
C ARG A 183 -55.38 24.02 0.28
N SER A 184 -55.33 22.70 0.50
CA SER A 184 -54.12 22.00 0.94
C SER A 184 -53.00 22.10 -0.10
N THR A 185 -53.32 21.86 -1.38
CA THR A 185 -52.34 21.99 -2.48
C THR A 185 -51.87 23.43 -2.68
N TYR A 186 -52.73 24.44 -2.45
CA TYR A 186 -52.30 25.84 -2.48
C TYR A 186 -51.31 26.16 -1.35
N THR A 187 -51.60 25.69 -0.13
CA THR A 187 -50.74 25.90 1.05
C THR A 187 -49.36 25.27 0.82
N GLN A 188 -49.32 24.03 0.32
CA GLN A 188 -48.07 23.36 -0.05
C GLN A 188 -47.26 24.16 -1.07
N LYS A 189 -47.89 24.72 -2.11
CA LYS A 189 -47.20 25.53 -3.13
C LYS A 189 -46.57 26.80 -2.55
N VAL A 190 -47.24 27.45 -1.60
CA VAL A 190 -46.71 28.64 -0.91
C VAL A 190 -45.52 28.26 -0.03
N ASP A 191 -45.63 27.15 0.72
CA ASP A 191 -44.53 26.67 1.58
C ASP A 191 -43.30 26.27 0.76
N PHE A 192 -43.49 25.60 -0.38
CA PHE A 192 -42.38 25.29 -1.29
C PHE A 192 -41.70 26.53 -1.88
N ALA A 193 -42.49 27.56 -2.21
CA ALA A 193 -41.93 28.82 -2.71
C ALA A 193 -41.10 29.52 -1.62
N LYS A 194 -41.57 29.50 -0.36
CA LYS A 194 -40.85 30.07 0.78
C LYS A 194 -39.55 29.31 1.07
N LEU A 195 -39.60 27.98 1.12
CA LEU A 195 -38.45 27.13 1.41
C LEU A 195 -37.36 27.27 0.34
N ARG A 196 -37.76 27.37 -0.94
CA ARG A 196 -36.83 27.67 -2.03
C ARG A 196 -36.13 29.03 -1.85
N SER A 197 -36.85 30.06 -1.40
CA SER A 197 -36.26 31.38 -1.16
C SER A 197 -35.29 31.37 0.02
N GLU A 198 -35.61 30.65 1.10
CA GLU A 198 -34.73 30.52 2.26
C GLU A 198 -33.46 29.73 1.89
N LEU A 199 -33.59 28.66 1.10
CA LEU A 199 -32.46 27.87 0.61
C LEU A 199 -31.52 28.69 -0.27
N LEU A 200 -32.06 29.45 -1.23
CA LEU A 200 -31.24 30.32 -2.10
C LEU A 200 -30.50 31.40 -1.31
N ASN A 201 -31.12 31.94 -0.26
CA ASN A 201 -30.47 32.91 0.61
C ASN A 201 -29.36 32.26 1.45
N ALA A 202 -29.61 31.07 2.02
CA ALA A 202 -28.61 30.34 2.79
C ALA A 202 -27.38 29.98 1.93
N ASP A 203 -27.60 29.43 0.73
CA ASP A 203 -26.54 29.07 -0.21
C ASP A 203 -25.69 30.28 -0.61
N SER A 204 -26.34 31.42 -0.88
CA SER A 204 -25.63 32.69 -1.16
C SER A 204 -24.78 33.17 0.03
N THR A 205 -25.29 33.06 1.26
CA THR A 205 -24.53 33.46 2.46
C THR A 205 -23.33 32.53 2.73
N GLU A 206 -23.50 31.22 2.53
CA GLU A 206 -22.43 30.24 2.71
C GLU A 206 -21.34 30.40 1.64
N ALA A 207 -21.74 30.66 0.39
CA ALA A 207 -20.81 30.97 -0.69
C ALA A 207 -19.98 32.24 -0.41
N GLN A 208 -20.58 33.28 0.16
CA GLN A 208 -19.87 34.51 0.54
C GLN A 208 -18.88 34.27 1.69
N LEU A 209 -19.27 33.51 2.72
CA LEU A 209 -18.38 33.16 3.82
C LEU A 209 -17.19 32.31 3.35
N THR A 210 -17.45 31.35 2.47
CA THR A 210 -16.43 30.50 1.87
C THR A 210 -15.46 31.31 1.01
N ARG A 211 -15.96 32.27 0.22
CA ARG A 211 -15.10 33.15 -0.58
C ARG A 211 -14.18 34.01 0.30
N SER A 212 -14.72 34.57 1.38
CA SER A 212 -13.96 35.37 2.34
C SER A 212 -12.88 34.56 3.07
N SER A 213 -13.17 33.31 3.45
CA SER A 213 -12.19 32.43 4.07
C SER A 213 -11.08 32.04 3.09
N HIS A 214 -11.42 31.78 1.81
CA HIS A 214 -10.43 31.52 0.76
C HIS A 214 -9.50 32.71 0.53
N GLU A 215 -10.02 33.94 0.47
CA GLU A 215 -9.19 35.14 0.31
C GLU A 215 -8.25 35.34 1.50
N LYS A 216 -8.72 35.07 2.72
CA LYS A 216 -7.88 35.15 3.93
C LYS A 216 -6.76 34.10 3.93
N ILE A 217 -7.08 32.85 3.58
CA ILE A 217 -6.09 31.77 3.50
C ILE A 217 -5.06 32.06 2.40
N ALA A 218 -5.47 32.60 1.26
CA ALA A 218 -4.56 33.00 0.19
C ALA A 218 -3.57 34.08 0.64
N ALA A 219 -4.04 35.06 1.42
CA ALA A 219 -3.18 36.10 1.99
C ALA A 219 -2.20 35.53 3.02
N ASP A 220 -2.65 34.61 3.88
CA ASP A 220 -1.79 33.94 4.87
C ASP A 220 -0.74 33.05 4.19
N LEU A 221 -1.08 32.37 3.09
CA LEU A 221 -0.16 31.56 2.30
C LEU A 221 0.92 32.42 1.65
N ALA A 222 0.55 33.56 1.05
CA ALA A 222 1.53 34.50 0.48
C ALA A 222 2.51 35.02 1.55
N LYS A 223 2.00 35.32 2.75
CA LYS A 223 2.82 35.77 3.88
C LYS A 223 3.75 34.69 4.41
N LEU A 224 3.27 33.45 4.50
CA LEU A 224 4.08 32.31 4.94
C LEU A 224 5.20 32.01 3.94
N ASN A 225 4.87 32.03 2.64
CA ASN A 225 5.84 31.78 1.57
C ASN A 225 6.98 32.82 1.58
N SER A 226 6.65 34.09 1.81
CA SER A 226 7.66 35.14 1.97
C SER A 226 8.59 34.88 3.17
N ARG A 227 8.04 34.50 4.33
CA ARG A 227 8.85 34.18 5.53
C ARG A 227 9.76 32.97 5.30
N LEU A 228 9.24 31.95 4.65
CA LEU A 228 9.97 30.72 4.36
C LEU A 228 11.14 31.02 3.42
N ARG A 229 10.94 31.90 2.42
CA ARG A 229 12.01 32.36 1.52
C ARG A 229 13.12 33.12 2.26
N ASP A 230 12.75 33.97 3.22
CA ASP A 230 13.71 34.73 4.02
C ASP A 230 14.53 33.83 4.96
N GLU A 231 13.89 32.85 5.61
CA GLU A 231 14.59 31.86 6.45
C GLU A 231 15.49 30.92 5.64
N ILE A 232 15.06 30.50 4.44
CA ILE A 232 15.93 29.76 3.52
C ILE A 232 17.15 30.60 3.14
N GLY A 233 16.97 31.89 2.88
CA GLY A 233 18.08 32.80 2.56
C GLY A 233 19.09 32.92 3.71
N ARG A 234 18.60 33.08 4.95
CA ARG A 234 19.46 33.15 6.14
C ARG A 234 20.19 31.83 6.42
N THR A 235 19.48 30.71 6.36
CA THR A 235 20.06 29.39 6.61
C THR A 235 21.09 29.03 5.54
N GLN A 236 20.84 29.31 4.26
CA GLN A 236 21.81 29.10 3.18
C GLN A 236 23.09 29.94 3.37
N ALA A 237 22.96 31.18 3.84
CA ALA A 237 24.12 32.03 4.14
C ALA A 237 24.93 31.51 5.34
N SER A 238 24.24 31.03 6.39
CA SER A 238 24.88 30.41 7.56
C SER A 238 25.65 29.16 7.17
N VAL A 239 25.01 28.23 6.45
CA VAL A 239 25.63 26.97 6.01
C VAL A 239 26.84 27.23 5.12
N ARG A 240 26.78 28.26 4.26
CA ARG A 240 27.93 28.62 3.42
C ARG A 240 29.10 29.16 4.25
N LEU A 241 28.84 29.93 5.30
CA LEU A 241 29.88 30.39 6.22
C LEU A 241 30.50 29.21 6.97
N ASP A 242 29.68 28.32 7.51
CA ASP A 242 30.12 27.14 8.26
C ASP A 242 30.97 26.20 7.37
N LEU A 243 30.57 26.00 6.11
CA LEU A 243 31.36 25.23 5.14
C LEU A 243 32.72 25.87 4.85
N ASN A 244 32.79 27.19 4.76
CA ASN A 244 34.07 27.86 4.53
C ASN A 244 34.98 27.79 5.75
N LEU A 245 34.41 27.90 6.96
CA LEU A 245 35.15 27.75 8.21
C LEU A 245 35.66 26.32 8.38
N GLU A 246 34.83 25.32 8.13
CA GLU A 246 35.23 23.91 8.25
C GLU A 246 36.24 23.52 7.16
N LYS A 247 36.10 24.04 5.94
CA LYS A 247 37.12 23.86 4.89
C LYS A 247 38.45 24.51 5.28
N GLY A 248 38.41 25.63 6.00
CA GLY A 248 39.60 26.24 6.61
C GLY A 248 40.22 25.33 7.67
N ARG A 249 39.40 24.81 8.59
CA ARG A 249 39.83 23.92 9.68
C ARG A 249 40.42 22.62 9.17
N ILE A 250 39.79 21.97 8.19
CA ILE A 250 40.28 20.75 7.53
C ILE A 250 41.64 21.00 6.86
N ARG A 251 41.82 22.15 6.20
CA ARG A 251 43.09 22.49 5.56
C ARG A 251 44.21 22.69 6.60
N GLU A 252 43.89 23.30 7.72
CA GLU A 252 44.85 23.52 8.81
C GLU A 252 45.21 22.21 9.54
N GLU A 253 44.22 21.35 9.77
CA GLU A 253 44.44 20.01 10.33
C GLU A 253 45.24 19.11 9.37
N ALA A 254 44.95 19.15 8.07
CA ALA A 254 45.71 18.43 7.05
C ALA A 254 47.18 18.88 7.00
N ASN A 255 47.44 20.19 7.03
CA ASN A 255 48.80 20.73 7.10
C ASN A 255 49.51 20.30 8.39
N SER A 256 48.80 20.26 9.53
CA SER A 256 49.35 19.78 10.80
C SER A 256 49.69 18.28 10.75
N GLN A 257 48.86 17.46 10.10
CA GLN A 257 49.14 16.03 9.92
C GLN A 257 50.35 15.83 9.00
N GLU A 258 50.48 16.60 7.91
CA GLU A 258 51.64 16.54 7.01
C GLU A 258 52.94 16.87 7.74
N MET A 259 52.93 17.85 8.66
CA MET A 259 54.09 18.18 9.49
C MET A 259 54.47 17.02 10.44
N ARG A 260 53.48 16.38 11.07
CA ARG A 260 53.73 15.20 11.93
C ARG A 260 54.28 14.03 11.13
N ILE A 261 53.77 13.80 9.92
CA ILE A 261 54.28 12.77 9.02
C ILE A 261 55.75 13.03 8.68
N LYS A 262 56.11 14.27 8.31
CA LYS A 262 57.52 14.65 8.07
C LYS A 262 58.39 14.47 9.31
N GLU A 263 57.91 14.83 10.50
CA GLU A 263 58.66 14.58 11.75
C GLU A 263 58.90 13.08 11.96
N THR A 264 57.87 12.24 11.77
CA THR A 264 58.02 10.79 11.89
C THR A 264 58.93 10.19 10.83
N GLU A 265 58.89 10.69 9.59
CA GLU A 265 59.78 10.28 8.51
C GLU A 265 61.24 10.56 8.87
N THR A 266 61.54 11.77 9.38
CA THR A 266 62.90 12.07 9.84
C THR A 266 63.34 11.22 11.04
N ARG A 267 62.44 10.87 11.96
CA ARG A 267 62.76 9.93 13.05
C ARG A 267 63.05 8.53 12.54
N ILE A 268 62.27 8.04 11.57
CA ILE A 268 62.50 6.74 10.93
C ILE A 268 63.86 6.74 10.23
N GLU A 269 64.20 7.79 9.48
CA GLU A 269 65.52 7.90 8.84
C GLU A 269 66.67 7.90 9.86
N GLN A 270 66.51 8.58 11.00
CA GLN A 270 67.48 8.53 12.09
C GLN A 270 67.61 7.13 12.72
N GLU A 271 66.49 6.46 12.97
CA GLU A 271 66.51 5.08 13.49
C GLU A 271 67.11 4.10 12.48
N VAL A 272 66.85 4.28 11.18
CA VAL A 272 67.44 3.48 10.10
C VAL A 272 68.95 3.71 10.00
N ALA A 273 69.41 4.96 10.12
CA ALA A 273 70.84 5.27 10.17
C ALA A 273 71.51 4.64 11.41
N GLY A 274 70.88 4.73 12.58
CA GLY A 274 71.36 4.08 13.80
C GLY A 274 71.36 2.55 13.71
N LEU A 275 70.35 1.96 13.08
CA LEU A 275 70.31 0.52 12.78
C LEU A 275 71.42 0.13 11.82
N ARG A 276 71.70 0.93 10.80
CA ARG A 276 72.80 0.68 9.86
C ARG A 276 74.16 0.72 10.55
N GLU A 277 74.39 1.68 11.44
CA GLU A 277 75.62 1.76 12.24
C GLU A 277 75.77 0.52 13.14
N ARG A 278 74.68 0.09 13.80
CA ARG A 278 74.67 -1.16 14.58
C ARG A 278 74.93 -2.38 13.70
N VAL A 279 74.39 -2.43 12.48
CA VAL A 279 74.63 -3.52 11.52
C VAL A 279 76.09 -3.51 11.06
N GLU A 280 76.70 -2.36 10.83
CA GLU A 280 78.12 -2.26 10.45
C GLU A 280 79.04 -2.66 11.63
N ALA A 281 78.71 -2.27 12.85
CA ALA A 281 79.40 -2.73 14.07
C ALA A 281 79.26 -4.25 14.28
N VAL A 282 78.07 -4.81 14.04
CA VAL A 282 77.83 -6.27 14.08
C VAL A 282 78.56 -6.97 12.94
N LYS A 283 78.64 -6.39 11.73
CA LYS A 283 79.44 -6.94 10.62
C LYS A 283 80.93 -7.01 10.97
N PHE A 284 81.46 -5.98 11.64
CA PHE A 284 82.87 -5.98 12.06
C PHE A 284 83.14 -7.01 13.16
N SER A 285 82.24 -7.11 14.15
CA SER A 285 82.30 -8.12 15.20
C SER A 285 82.16 -9.54 14.62
N THR A 286 81.22 -9.77 13.71
CA THR A 286 81.02 -11.08 13.07
C THR A 286 82.18 -11.47 12.15
N LEU A 287 82.88 -10.52 11.50
CA LEU A 287 84.11 -10.78 10.77
C LEU A 287 85.28 -11.16 11.69
N GLN A 288 85.42 -10.52 12.85
CA GLN A 288 86.42 -10.90 13.86
C GLN A 288 86.15 -12.30 14.43
N TRP A 289 84.88 -12.62 14.71
CA TRP A 289 84.48 -13.97 15.13
C TRP A 289 84.62 -14.99 14.00
N LEU A 290 84.33 -14.64 12.74
CA LEU A 290 84.52 -15.50 11.57
C LEU A 290 85.99 -15.89 11.39
N MET A 291 86.92 -14.96 11.59
CA MET A 291 88.35 -15.23 11.49
C MET A 291 88.81 -16.22 12.58
N GLY A 292 88.31 -16.09 13.80
CA GLY A 292 88.58 -17.03 14.91
C GLY A 292 87.88 -18.39 14.76
N VAL A 293 86.65 -18.40 14.25
CA VAL A 293 85.87 -19.61 14.00
C VAL A 293 86.45 -20.39 12.81
N CYS A 294 86.86 -19.74 11.71
CA CYS A 294 87.45 -20.43 10.55
C CYS A 294 88.76 -21.17 10.89
N THR A 295 89.61 -20.61 11.75
CA THR A 295 90.82 -21.30 12.25
C THR A 295 90.49 -22.45 13.22
N GLY A 296 89.44 -22.33 14.03
CA GLY A 296 88.98 -23.39 14.93
C GLY A 296 88.20 -24.51 14.21
N THR A 297 87.43 -24.16 13.17
CA THR A 297 86.62 -25.10 12.40
C THR A 297 87.45 -25.87 11.40
N ALA A 298 88.55 -25.36 10.84
CA ALA A 298 89.44 -26.16 9.99
C ALA A 298 90.05 -27.37 10.73
N ALA A 299 90.33 -27.23 12.03
CA ALA A 299 90.82 -28.31 12.89
C ALA A 299 89.70 -29.29 13.30
N LEU A 300 88.47 -28.80 13.49
CA LEU A 300 87.31 -29.62 13.86
C LEU A 300 86.61 -30.28 12.66
N ILE A 301 86.69 -29.70 11.45
CA ILE A 301 86.09 -30.24 10.21
C ILE A 301 86.84 -31.49 9.73
N LEU A 302 88.15 -31.61 9.97
CA LEU A 302 88.88 -32.87 9.75
C LEU A 302 88.46 -33.98 10.74
N GLY A 303 88.01 -33.62 11.94
CA GLY A 303 87.44 -34.55 12.93
C GLY A 303 85.96 -34.87 12.69
N ALA A 304 85.18 -33.90 12.22
CA ALA A 304 83.74 -34.02 11.98
C ALA A 304 83.41 -34.63 10.60
N TRP A 305 84.32 -34.56 9.61
CA TRP A 305 84.15 -35.25 8.31
C TRP A 305 84.13 -36.78 8.46
N ARG A 306 84.64 -37.31 9.57
CA ARG A 306 84.53 -38.74 9.93
C ARG A 306 83.21 -39.11 10.63
N LEU A 307 82.43 -38.12 11.08
CA LEU A 307 81.19 -38.30 11.86
C LEU A 307 79.93 -37.81 11.09
N PHE A 308 80.11 -37.01 10.04
CA PHE A 308 79.05 -36.43 9.21
C PHE A 308 78.45 -37.42 8.17
N ILE A 309 79.10 -38.56 7.90
CA ILE A 309 78.50 -39.64 7.09
C ILE A 309 77.34 -40.35 7.83
N TYR A 310 77.23 -40.19 9.16
CA TYR A 310 76.21 -40.87 9.97
C TYR A 310 74.97 -40.03 10.32
N VAL A 311 74.93 -38.73 10.02
CA VAL A 311 73.87 -37.82 10.52
C VAL A 311 73.09 -37.12 9.40
N VAL A 312 73.55 -37.19 8.16
CA VAL A 312 72.85 -36.64 6.98
C VAL A 312 71.56 -37.42 6.64
N THR A 313 71.35 -38.59 7.22
CA THR A 313 70.11 -39.39 7.08
C THR A 313 68.97 -38.97 8.02
N MET A 314 69.17 -38.01 8.94
CA MET A 314 68.14 -37.68 9.95
C MET A 314 67.52 -36.26 9.90
N LEU A 315 67.96 -35.36 9.03
CA LEU A 315 67.49 -33.96 9.01
C LEU A 315 66.96 -33.49 7.63
N LEU A 316 66.43 -34.41 6.83
CA LEU A 316 65.68 -34.12 5.59
C LEU A 316 64.15 -34.33 5.76
N ARG A 317 63.63 -34.35 6.99
CA ARG A 317 62.20 -34.57 7.28
C ARG A 317 61.50 -33.44 8.06
N THR A 318 62.16 -32.32 8.35
CA THR A 318 61.58 -31.28 9.23
C THR A 318 61.53 -29.87 8.64
N VAL A 319 61.84 -29.69 7.34
CA VAL A 319 61.80 -28.36 6.67
C VAL A 319 60.68 -28.26 5.61
N LEU A 320 59.88 -29.32 5.40
CA LEU A 320 58.72 -29.29 4.48
C LEU A 320 57.35 -29.12 5.19
N GLY A 321 57.33 -28.79 6.49
CA GLY A 321 56.11 -28.72 7.32
C GLY A 321 55.77 -27.34 7.90
N LEU A 322 56.57 -26.31 7.61
CA LEU A 322 56.39 -24.97 8.19
C LEU A 322 56.17 -23.87 7.13
N LEU A 323 55.55 -24.25 6.01
CA LEU A 323 55.11 -23.32 4.95
C LEU A 323 53.64 -23.55 4.55
N SER A 324 52.82 -23.98 5.51
CA SER A 324 51.37 -24.16 5.35
C SER A 324 50.56 -23.66 6.57
N LEU A 325 51.05 -22.61 7.25
CA LEU A 325 50.35 -21.92 8.35
C LEU A 325 50.11 -20.43 8.06
N LEU A 326 49.98 -20.09 6.78
CA LEU A 326 49.48 -18.81 6.28
C LEU A 326 48.35 -19.07 5.28
N ALA A 327 47.21 -19.48 5.80
CA ALA A 327 45.91 -19.34 5.15
C ALA A 327 44.86 -19.49 6.25
N ALA A 328 44.47 -18.38 6.87
CA ALA A 328 43.16 -18.33 7.51
C ALA A 328 42.12 -18.60 6.42
N PRO A 329 41.05 -19.38 6.64
CA PRO A 329 39.95 -19.40 5.69
C PRO A 329 39.42 -17.97 5.63
N SER A 330 39.43 -17.34 4.45
CA SER A 330 38.54 -16.19 4.27
C SER A 330 37.14 -16.72 4.58
N LYS A 331 36.44 -16.13 5.55
CA LYS A 331 35.01 -16.39 5.70
C LYS A 331 34.39 -16.13 4.33
N GLY A 332 33.82 -17.16 3.72
CA GLY A 332 33.28 -17.08 2.36
C GLY A 332 32.08 -16.15 2.31
N THR A 333 31.76 -15.67 1.10
CA THR A 333 30.53 -14.95 0.79
C THR A 333 29.32 -15.70 1.38
N LEU A 334 28.47 -15.01 2.14
CA LEU A 334 27.28 -15.61 2.74
C LEU A 334 26.19 -15.80 1.67
N GLU A 335 25.71 -17.04 1.50
CA GLU A 335 24.54 -17.31 0.68
C GLU A 335 23.27 -16.93 1.45
N VAL A 336 22.49 -16.02 0.88
CA VAL A 336 21.21 -15.55 1.44
C VAL A 336 20.08 -16.05 0.56
N PHE A 337 18.96 -16.47 1.14
CA PHE A 337 17.85 -17.06 0.39
C PHE A 337 16.49 -16.82 1.07
N GLN A 338 15.43 -16.94 0.28
CA GLN A 338 14.05 -17.04 0.75
C GLN A 338 13.65 -18.51 0.76
N VAL A 339 12.95 -18.97 1.80
CA VAL A 339 12.40 -20.33 1.81
C VAL A 339 11.16 -20.37 0.91
N CYS A 340 11.27 -21.07 -0.21
CA CYS A 340 10.19 -21.24 -1.18
C CYS A 340 10.34 -22.55 -1.96
N GLN A 341 9.26 -22.99 -2.62
CA GLN A 341 9.33 -24.11 -3.56
C GLN A 341 10.35 -23.81 -4.68
N PRO A 342 11.31 -24.70 -4.94
CA PRO A 342 12.26 -24.54 -6.04
C PRO A 342 11.54 -24.49 -7.39
N VAL A 343 11.84 -23.47 -8.19
CA VAL A 343 11.40 -23.39 -9.59
C VAL A 343 12.50 -23.99 -10.46
N GLN A 344 12.18 -25.05 -11.22
CA GLN A 344 13.13 -25.64 -12.16
C GLN A 344 13.45 -24.65 -13.29
N TYR A 345 14.70 -24.18 -13.32
CA TYR A 345 15.14 -23.12 -14.25
C TYR A 345 15.31 -23.59 -15.70
N ARG A 346 15.83 -24.82 -15.91
CA ARG A 346 15.87 -25.47 -17.23
C ARG A 346 14.90 -26.64 -17.25
N GLY A 347 14.21 -26.81 -18.38
CA GLY A 347 13.38 -28.01 -18.63
C GLY A 347 14.24 -29.22 -18.99
N GLU A 348 13.61 -30.40 -19.03
CA GLU A 348 14.25 -31.62 -19.57
C GLU A 348 14.68 -31.43 -21.04
N ASP A 349 15.70 -32.18 -21.47
CA ASP A 349 16.47 -32.05 -22.74
C ASP A 349 15.67 -32.16 -24.07
N ASN A 350 14.34 -32.04 -24.06
CA ASN A 350 13.44 -32.16 -25.22
C ASN A 350 12.45 -30.97 -25.40
N THR A 351 12.78 -29.76 -24.92
CA THR A 351 11.93 -28.57 -25.17
C THR A 351 12.16 -27.98 -26.57
N HIS A 352 11.08 -27.60 -27.28
CA HIS A 352 11.15 -27.07 -28.66
C HIS A 352 11.78 -25.66 -28.77
N CYS A 353 12.06 -25.00 -27.64
CA CYS A 353 12.79 -23.75 -27.51
C CYS A 353 13.63 -23.88 -26.24
N ASP A 354 14.95 -23.68 -26.35
CA ASP A 354 15.90 -23.68 -25.24
C ASP A 354 16.85 -22.51 -25.51
N GLN A 355 16.47 -21.34 -25.02
CA GLN A 355 17.23 -20.12 -25.20
C GLN A 355 17.41 -19.43 -23.86
N ASN A 356 18.66 -19.15 -23.48
CA ASN A 356 18.98 -18.33 -22.33
C ASN A 356 19.52 -16.98 -22.79
N VAL A 357 18.89 -15.89 -22.35
CA VAL A 357 19.19 -14.52 -22.76
C VAL A 357 19.63 -13.70 -21.55
N LEU A 358 20.80 -13.06 -21.63
CA LEU A 358 21.23 -12.07 -20.66
C LEU A 358 20.42 -10.78 -20.87
N LEU A 359 19.63 -10.41 -19.86
CA LEU A 359 18.80 -9.21 -19.88
C LEU A 359 19.52 -7.99 -19.29
N MET A 360 20.32 -8.21 -18.25
CA MET A 360 21.07 -7.17 -17.56
C MET A 360 22.27 -7.76 -16.82
N GLU A 361 23.40 -7.08 -16.91
CA GLU A 361 24.53 -7.22 -16.00
C GLU A 361 24.95 -5.80 -15.60
N HIS A 362 24.79 -5.44 -14.33
CA HIS A 362 24.96 -4.05 -13.89
C HIS A 362 25.37 -3.94 -12.43
N VAL A 363 26.12 -2.88 -12.10
CA VAL A 363 26.52 -2.57 -10.71
C VAL A 363 25.83 -1.28 -10.25
N PHE A 364 24.92 -1.40 -9.29
CA PHE A 364 24.17 -0.30 -8.71
C PHE A 364 24.91 0.27 -7.50
N ALA A 365 25.59 1.41 -7.70
CA ALA A 365 26.34 2.13 -6.66
C ALA A 365 25.67 3.49 -6.34
N SER A 366 25.73 4.46 -7.26
CA SER A 366 25.08 5.78 -7.14
C SER A 366 23.91 5.89 -8.12
N SER A 367 22.91 5.02 -7.94
CA SER A 367 21.86 4.77 -8.94
C SER A 367 20.50 5.39 -8.61
N TYR A 368 20.38 6.22 -7.57
CA TYR A 368 19.11 6.91 -7.28
C TYR A 368 18.65 7.78 -8.46
N GLY A 369 17.42 7.55 -8.93
CA GLY A 369 16.86 8.23 -10.09
C GLY A 369 17.53 7.86 -11.42
N HIS A 370 18.43 6.88 -11.41
CA HIS A 370 19.20 6.42 -12.56
C HIS A 370 19.09 4.90 -12.66
N PRO A 371 17.92 4.38 -13.08
CA PRO A 371 17.71 2.95 -13.27
C PRO A 371 18.56 2.41 -14.43
N PHE A 372 18.79 1.10 -14.46
CA PHE A 372 19.33 0.46 -15.65
C PHE A 372 18.30 0.48 -16.78
N ILE A 373 18.75 0.83 -17.98
CA ILE A 373 17.92 0.85 -19.20
C ILE A 373 18.52 -0.12 -20.21
N GLY A 374 17.75 -1.14 -20.57
CA GLY A 374 18.09 -2.13 -21.57
C GLY A 374 16.97 -2.31 -22.60
N TYR A 375 17.23 -3.14 -23.60
CA TYR A 375 16.23 -3.56 -24.57
C TYR A 375 16.29 -5.06 -24.74
N TYR A 376 15.13 -5.69 -24.63
CA TYR A 376 14.94 -7.10 -24.89
C TYR A 376 14.28 -7.29 -26.26
N SER A 377 14.72 -8.30 -27.01
CA SER A 377 14.05 -8.76 -28.23
C SER A 377 13.76 -10.25 -28.11
N PRO A 378 12.57 -10.71 -28.54
CA PRO A 378 12.18 -12.11 -28.41
C PRO A 378 13.11 -13.05 -29.18
N PRO A 379 13.36 -14.26 -28.65
CA PRO A 379 14.09 -15.29 -29.39
C PRO A 379 13.31 -15.71 -30.65
N LYS A 380 14.02 -16.33 -31.60
CA LYS A 380 13.42 -16.75 -32.88
C LYS A 380 12.59 -18.04 -32.80
N CYS A 381 12.58 -18.72 -31.65
CA CYS A 381 11.75 -19.90 -31.43
C CYS A 381 10.39 -19.55 -30.82
N GLU A 382 9.44 -20.45 -30.98
CA GLU A 382 8.13 -20.36 -30.33
C GLU A 382 8.26 -20.84 -28.88
N PHE A 383 7.82 -20.02 -27.93
CA PHE A 383 7.87 -20.30 -26.49
C PHE A 383 6.54 -19.94 -25.83
N ASP A 384 6.21 -20.65 -24.76
CA ASP A 384 5.07 -20.37 -23.88
C ASP A 384 5.46 -20.29 -22.40
N THR A 385 6.72 -20.58 -22.07
CA THR A 385 7.26 -20.50 -20.71
C THR A 385 8.46 -19.56 -20.68
N VAL A 386 8.46 -18.63 -19.73
CA VAL A 386 9.57 -17.69 -19.48
C VAL A 386 9.93 -17.71 -18.01
N LYS A 387 11.18 -18.05 -17.69
CA LYS A 387 11.69 -18.07 -16.32
C LYS A 387 12.87 -17.10 -16.21
N ILE A 388 12.83 -16.17 -15.26
CA ILE A 388 13.97 -15.28 -14.99
C ILE A 388 14.81 -15.83 -13.85
N ASN A 389 16.10 -15.56 -13.91
CA ASN A 389 17.04 -15.81 -12.83
C ASN A 389 17.77 -14.50 -12.50
N LEU A 390 17.54 -14.00 -11.30
CA LEU A 390 18.16 -12.81 -10.73
C LEU A 390 19.21 -13.24 -9.71
N THR A 391 20.49 -12.98 -10.00
CA THR A 391 21.60 -13.17 -9.05
C THR A 391 22.12 -11.81 -8.61
N VAL A 392 22.28 -11.61 -7.31
CA VAL A 392 22.77 -10.37 -6.72
C VAL A 392 23.92 -10.65 -5.77
N THR A 393 24.98 -9.85 -5.88
CA THR A 393 26.11 -9.84 -4.96
C THR A 393 26.28 -8.46 -4.34
N SER A 394 26.69 -8.40 -3.08
CA SER A 394 27.03 -7.14 -2.41
C SER A 394 27.99 -7.38 -1.25
N GLN A 395 28.87 -6.43 -0.99
CA GLN A 395 29.84 -6.51 0.11
C GLN A 395 30.02 -5.15 0.75
N GLY A 396 30.07 -5.11 2.08
CA GLY A 396 30.25 -3.89 2.86
C GLY A 396 28.99 -3.55 3.66
N ARG A 397 28.84 -2.28 4.02
CA ARG A 397 27.67 -1.81 4.78
C ARG A 397 26.64 -1.24 3.83
N GLN A 398 25.44 -1.81 3.82
CA GLN A 398 24.30 -1.30 3.06
C GLN A 398 23.00 -1.78 3.69
N PHE A 399 21.92 -1.02 3.50
CA PHE A 399 20.57 -1.46 3.86
C PHE A 399 19.88 -2.15 2.69
N ASP A 400 18.75 -2.78 2.95
CA ASP A 400 17.88 -3.29 1.90
C ASP A 400 17.40 -2.17 0.98
N ARG A 401 17.27 -2.51 -0.31
CA ARG A 401 16.83 -1.61 -1.37
C ARG A 401 15.70 -2.27 -2.13
N LEU A 402 14.58 -1.56 -2.22
CA LEU A 402 13.49 -1.93 -3.11
C LEU A 402 13.96 -1.81 -4.57
N ALA A 403 13.70 -2.84 -5.37
CA ALA A 403 13.96 -2.85 -6.79
C ALA A 403 12.72 -3.24 -7.59
N LEU A 404 12.57 -2.63 -8.76
CA LEU A 404 11.43 -2.80 -9.65
C LEU A 404 11.91 -3.08 -11.08
N LEU A 405 11.39 -4.15 -11.69
CA LEU A 405 11.63 -4.51 -13.08
C LEU A 405 10.38 -4.19 -13.91
N PHE A 406 10.55 -3.37 -14.93
CA PHE A 406 9.54 -3.03 -15.92
C PHE A 406 9.88 -3.55 -17.31
N LEU A 407 8.85 -4.02 -18.01
CA LEU A 407 8.83 -4.17 -19.46
C LEU A 407 7.94 -3.06 -20.03
N GLY A 408 8.56 -2.07 -20.67
CA GLY A 408 7.90 -0.83 -21.04
C GLY A 408 7.48 -0.07 -19.78
N ASP A 409 6.17 0.14 -19.62
CA ASP A 409 5.55 0.79 -18.46
C ASP A 409 4.90 -0.18 -17.47
N THR A 410 5.00 -1.49 -17.73
CA THR A 410 4.38 -2.56 -16.96
C THR A 410 5.39 -3.14 -15.99
N GLU A 411 5.09 -3.06 -14.69
CA GLU A 411 5.88 -3.72 -13.66
C GLU A 411 5.62 -5.22 -13.70
N VAL A 412 6.66 -6.01 -13.90
CA VAL A 412 6.55 -7.48 -13.98
C VAL A 412 7.16 -8.17 -12.77
N PHE A 413 8.03 -7.49 -12.03
CA PHE A 413 8.68 -8.04 -10.84
C PHE A 413 9.10 -6.93 -9.87
N ARG A 414 8.88 -7.17 -8.57
CA ARG A 414 9.30 -6.29 -7.47
C ARG A 414 9.98 -7.14 -6.40
N THR A 415 11.13 -6.67 -5.93
CA THR A 415 12.02 -7.40 -5.03
C THR A 415 12.68 -6.44 -4.04
N SER A 416 13.19 -6.93 -2.92
CA SER A 416 14.06 -6.18 -2.02
C SER A 416 15.40 -6.90 -1.85
N THR A 417 16.50 -6.16 -1.87
CA THR A 417 17.84 -6.73 -1.71
C THR A 417 18.09 -7.17 -0.27
N ALA A 418 18.77 -8.29 -0.07
CA ALA A 418 19.33 -8.62 1.24
C ALA A 418 20.42 -7.62 1.68
N GLU A 419 20.48 -7.31 2.97
CA GLU A 419 21.56 -6.50 3.55
C GLU A 419 22.90 -7.25 3.56
N PRO A 420 23.96 -6.69 2.95
CA PRO A 420 25.28 -7.33 2.91
C PRO A 420 25.96 -7.45 4.28
N THR A 421 27.01 -8.26 4.30
CA THR A 421 27.98 -8.34 5.38
C THR A 421 29.32 -7.75 4.91
N ALA A 422 30.25 -7.54 5.85
CA ALA A 422 31.62 -7.15 5.51
C ALA A 422 32.34 -8.18 4.63
N ASP A 423 32.00 -9.46 4.80
CA ASP A 423 32.58 -10.59 4.05
C ASP A 423 31.86 -10.82 2.69
N GLY A 424 30.72 -10.16 2.49
CA GLY A 424 29.92 -10.23 1.26
C GLY A 424 28.74 -11.19 1.35
N ILE A 425 27.76 -10.98 0.47
CA ILE A 425 26.59 -11.84 0.27
C ILE A 425 26.42 -12.18 -1.21
N VAL A 426 25.75 -13.30 -1.46
CA VAL A 426 25.21 -13.69 -2.75
C VAL A 426 23.81 -14.26 -2.55
N TRP A 427 22.87 -13.92 -3.42
CA TRP A 427 21.57 -14.57 -3.46
C TRP A 427 21.08 -14.70 -4.89
N THR A 428 20.27 -15.73 -5.13
CA THR A 428 19.65 -15.99 -6.43
C THR A 428 18.17 -16.25 -6.24
N TYR A 429 17.34 -15.67 -7.10
CA TYR A 429 15.90 -15.94 -7.13
C TYR A 429 15.46 -16.27 -8.55
N ILE A 430 14.75 -17.39 -8.70
CA ILE A 430 14.19 -17.85 -9.97
C ILE A 430 12.68 -17.62 -9.94
N LYS A 431 12.15 -16.93 -10.93
CA LYS A 431 10.73 -16.58 -11.03
C LYS A 431 10.15 -17.00 -12.36
N ASP A 432 8.98 -17.65 -12.33
CA ASP A 432 8.15 -17.83 -13.51
C ASP A 432 7.48 -16.50 -13.90
N MET A 433 7.68 -16.12 -15.15
CA MET A 433 7.23 -14.87 -15.77
C MET A 433 6.27 -15.11 -16.93
N SER A 434 5.78 -16.33 -17.10
CA SER A 434 4.95 -16.76 -18.23
C SER A 434 3.57 -16.05 -18.24
N GLN A 435 3.06 -15.62 -17.08
CA GLN A 435 1.89 -14.76 -16.97
C GLN A 435 2.00 -13.45 -17.76
N TYR A 436 3.23 -13.03 -18.10
CA TYR A 436 3.53 -11.83 -18.89
C TYR A 436 3.86 -12.13 -20.37
N ASN A 437 3.51 -13.31 -20.90
CA ASN A 437 3.87 -13.73 -22.26
C ASN A 437 3.51 -12.73 -23.36
N ALA A 438 2.37 -12.03 -23.27
CA ALA A 438 2.00 -10.98 -24.22
C ALA A 438 3.08 -9.88 -24.35
N LEU A 439 3.82 -9.61 -23.27
CA LEU A 439 4.94 -8.66 -23.28
C LEU A 439 6.21 -9.32 -23.82
N TRP A 440 6.51 -10.55 -23.42
CA TRP A 440 7.72 -11.27 -23.84
C TRP A 440 7.75 -11.62 -25.33
N GLN A 441 6.59 -11.76 -25.97
CA GLN A 441 6.47 -12.02 -27.42
C GLN A 441 6.82 -10.81 -28.29
N THR A 442 7.00 -9.62 -27.69
CA THR A 442 7.32 -8.39 -28.41
C THR A 442 8.62 -7.78 -27.90
N ARG A 443 9.22 -6.90 -28.71
CA ARG A 443 10.41 -6.16 -28.27
C ARG A 443 10.03 -5.23 -27.12
N GLN A 444 10.73 -5.33 -26.00
CA GLN A 444 10.46 -4.55 -24.80
C GLN A 444 11.65 -3.64 -24.45
N LYS A 445 11.33 -2.48 -23.90
CA LYS A 445 12.31 -1.69 -23.16
C LYS A 445 12.35 -2.21 -21.72
N LEU A 446 13.51 -2.66 -21.29
CA LEU A 446 13.72 -3.15 -19.94
C LEU A 446 14.20 -2.02 -19.05
N ILE A 447 13.52 -1.78 -17.93
CA ILE A 447 13.94 -0.81 -16.92
C ILE A 447 14.06 -1.55 -15.60
N PHE A 448 15.26 -1.57 -15.00
CA PHE A 448 15.48 -2.14 -13.68
C PHE A 448 15.89 -1.00 -12.74
N ASP A 449 14.95 -0.58 -11.90
CA ASP A 449 15.14 0.51 -10.95
C ASP A 449 15.54 -0.05 -9.59
N LEU A 450 16.81 0.17 -9.23
CA LEU A 450 17.36 -0.14 -7.90
C LEU A 450 18.16 1.09 -7.45
N GLY A 451 17.55 1.90 -6.60
CA GLY A 451 18.17 3.11 -6.07
C GLY A 451 19.20 2.75 -4.99
N ASN A 452 20.46 3.14 -5.20
CA ASN A 452 21.52 2.94 -4.22
C ASN A 452 22.38 4.20 -4.03
N ILE A 453 22.97 4.33 -2.83
CA ILE A 453 23.91 5.40 -2.45
C ILE A 453 25.16 4.74 -1.87
N ILE A 454 26.33 5.22 -2.31
CA ILE A 454 27.62 4.92 -1.72
C ILE A 454 28.24 6.18 -1.12
N ASN A 455 28.72 6.07 0.12
CA ASN A 455 29.45 7.10 0.85
C ASN A 455 30.31 6.45 1.96
N ASP A 456 30.88 7.25 2.87
CA ASP A 456 31.74 6.76 3.95
C ASP A 456 31.05 5.81 4.92
N LEU A 457 29.71 5.85 4.99
CA LEU A 457 28.88 4.99 5.83
C LEU A 457 28.35 3.77 5.06
N TYR A 458 27.81 4.01 3.86
CA TYR A 458 27.21 3.00 3.00
C TYR A 458 28.21 2.63 1.91
N THR A 459 28.87 1.49 2.06
CA THR A 459 29.98 1.09 1.20
C THR A 459 29.64 -0.04 0.24
N GLY A 460 28.45 -0.65 0.38
CA GLY A 460 28.06 -1.82 -0.41
C GLY A 460 27.33 -1.48 -1.72
N PRO A 461 27.97 -1.64 -2.90
CA PRO A 461 27.26 -1.66 -4.18
C PRO A 461 26.54 -2.99 -4.38
N PHE A 462 25.53 -3.01 -5.25
CA PHE A 462 24.86 -4.25 -5.66
C PHE A 462 25.25 -4.61 -7.09
N GLY A 463 26.01 -5.71 -7.25
CA GLY A 463 26.22 -6.34 -8.54
C GLY A 463 25.03 -7.22 -8.88
N VAL A 464 24.37 -6.99 -10.01
CA VAL A 464 23.13 -7.67 -10.39
C VAL A 464 23.27 -8.27 -11.78
N THR A 465 22.97 -9.56 -11.88
CA THR A 465 22.86 -10.30 -13.15
C THR A 465 21.43 -10.81 -13.28
N LEU A 466 20.78 -10.50 -14.41
CA LEU A 466 19.44 -10.95 -14.73
C LEU A 466 19.45 -11.67 -16.08
N THR A 467 19.01 -12.92 -16.06
CA THR A 467 18.88 -13.77 -17.27
C THR A 467 17.44 -14.25 -17.42
N ALA A 468 17.02 -14.49 -18.66
CA ALA A 468 15.71 -15.06 -18.98
C ALA A 468 15.88 -16.32 -19.83
N TYR A 469 15.29 -17.40 -19.35
CA TYR A 469 15.21 -18.68 -20.03
C TYR A 469 13.85 -18.83 -20.69
N PHE A 470 13.85 -19.19 -21.98
CA PHE A 470 12.67 -19.36 -22.81
C PHE A 470 12.53 -20.83 -23.19
N SER A 471 11.36 -21.39 -22.87
CA SER A 471 11.01 -22.78 -23.21
C SER A 471 9.59 -22.93 -23.73
N ARG A 472 9.32 -24.10 -24.30
CA ARG A 472 7.98 -24.53 -24.67
C ARG A 472 7.63 -25.78 -23.88
N GLU A 473 6.79 -25.64 -22.85
CA GLU A 473 6.44 -26.71 -21.91
C GLU A 473 4.99 -27.19 -22.05
N GLY A 474 4.14 -26.46 -22.78
CA GLY A 474 2.76 -26.88 -23.07
C GLY A 474 1.73 -26.28 -22.11
N HIS A 475 1.19 -25.13 -22.53
CA HIS A 475 -0.08 -24.48 -22.18
C HIS A 475 -0.51 -24.39 -20.70
N VAL A 476 -0.32 -23.18 -20.15
CA VAL A 476 -1.32 -22.48 -19.36
C VAL A 476 -1.82 -21.27 -20.16
N ARG A 477 -3.14 -21.03 -20.22
CA ARG A 477 -3.71 -19.85 -20.90
C ARG A 477 -3.24 -18.57 -20.20
N THR A 478 -2.46 -17.74 -20.89
CA THR A 478 -2.00 -16.43 -20.37
C THR A 478 -2.86 -15.31 -20.95
N ALA A 479 -2.70 -14.09 -20.44
CA ALA A 479 -3.45 -12.94 -20.95
C ALA A 479 -2.99 -12.59 -22.36
N ASP A 480 -3.95 -12.25 -23.23
CA ASP A 480 -3.69 -11.86 -24.62
C ASP A 480 -3.18 -10.41 -24.71
N VAL A 481 -3.63 -9.57 -23.78
CA VAL A 481 -3.21 -8.16 -23.67
C VAL A 481 -2.98 -7.81 -22.21
N ILE A 482 -1.91 -7.06 -21.94
CA ILE A 482 -1.56 -6.57 -20.60
C ILE A 482 -1.38 -5.05 -20.66
N LEU A 483 -2.15 -4.33 -19.84
CA LEU A 483 -2.12 -2.86 -19.77
C LEU A 483 -1.68 -2.39 -18.38
N PRO A 484 -0.71 -1.46 -18.25
CA PRO A 484 -0.23 -1.04 -16.94
C PRO A 484 -1.08 0.07 -16.31
N ILE A 485 -1.43 -0.08 -15.04
CA ILE A 485 -1.90 0.98 -14.15
C ILE A 485 -0.66 1.59 -13.49
N SER A 486 0.00 2.52 -14.19
CA SER A 486 1.29 3.10 -13.79
C SER A 486 1.42 4.56 -14.25
N ASN A 487 2.46 5.25 -13.77
CA ASN A 487 2.77 6.65 -14.07
C ASN A 487 3.35 6.86 -15.49
N LYS A 488 3.49 5.78 -16.28
CA LYS A 488 3.90 5.78 -17.70
C LYS A 488 5.18 6.58 -18.01
N LYS A 489 6.24 6.39 -17.22
CA LYS A 489 7.52 7.12 -17.32
C LYS A 489 8.62 6.39 -18.09
N SER A 490 8.32 5.26 -18.72
CA SER A 490 9.29 4.48 -19.49
C SER A 490 9.92 5.29 -20.62
N ALA A 491 9.14 6.13 -21.32
CA ALA A 491 9.66 7.03 -22.36
C ALA A 491 10.77 7.98 -21.85
N SER A 492 10.72 8.34 -20.57
CA SER A 492 11.68 9.22 -19.89
C SER A 492 12.80 8.46 -19.17
N ASN A 493 13.00 7.17 -19.45
CA ASN A 493 14.01 6.33 -18.80
C ASN A 493 13.89 6.30 -17.27
N SER A 494 12.67 6.27 -16.74
CA SER A 494 12.42 6.32 -15.30
C SER A 494 11.41 5.25 -14.89
N SER A 495 11.42 4.89 -13.60
CA SER A 495 10.43 3.99 -13.01
C SER A 495 9.01 4.53 -13.21
N SER A 496 8.11 3.63 -13.61
CA SER A 496 6.70 3.95 -13.85
C SER A 496 5.84 3.77 -12.61
N ALA A 497 6.40 3.46 -11.44
CA ALA A 497 5.62 3.35 -10.21
C ALA A 497 5.03 4.70 -9.76
N PHE A 498 3.83 4.65 -9.18
CA PHE A 498 3.27 5.78 -8.44
C PHE A 498 3.87 5.83 -7.03
N THR A 499 4.04 7.06 -6.52
CA THR A 499 4.39 7.32 -5.13
C THR A 499 3.21 7.98 -4.42
N VAL A 500 2.47 7.23 -3.60
CA VAL A 500 1.30 7.72 -2.85
C VAL A 500 1.75 8.21 -1.47
N PRO A 501 1.23 9.35 -0.97
CA PRO A 501 0.12 10.17 -1.49
C PRO A 501 0.51 11.27 -2.49
N GLY A 502 1.74 11.29 -3.02
CA GLY A 502 2.23 12.36 -3.89
C GLY A 502 1.65 12.35 -5.32
N ASP A 503 1.45 11.16 -5.89
CA ASP A 503 0.97 10.97 -7.26
C ASP A 503 -0.54 10.71 -7.34
N ASN A 504 -1.14 11.11 -8.48
CA ASN A 504 -2.48 10.68 -8.86
C ASN A 504 -2.41 9.34 -9.61
N THR A 505 -3.10 8.32 -9.12
CA THR A 505 -3.09 6.95 -9.66
C THR A 505 -4.15 6.71 -10.74
N LYS A 506 -4.97 7.72 -11.08
CA LYS A 506 -6.03 7.61 -12.10
C LYS A 506 -5.45 7.63 -13.51
N ILE A 507 -5.74 6.59 -14.28
CA ILE A 507 -5.34 6.43 -15.69
C ILE A 507 -6.53 6.07 -16.59
N LEU A 508 -6.38 6.24 -17.91
CA LEU A 508 -7.42 5.97 -18.90
C LEU A 508 -6.96 4.93 -19.92
N TYR A 509 -7.86 4.00 -20.27
CA TYR A 509 -7.67 3.02 -21.34
C TYR A 509 -8.94 2.80 -22.15
N GLN A 510 -8.77 2.64 -23.46
CA GLN A 510 -9.79 2.08 -24.33
C GLN A 510 -9.53 0.58 -24.46
N LEU A 511 -10.53 -0.24 -24.17
CA LEU A 511 -10.37 -1.69 -24.11
C LEU A 511 -10.91 -2.38 -25.39
N PRO A 512 -10.31 -3.51 -25.81
CA PRO A 512 -10.83 -4.30 -26.93
C PRO A 512 -12.27 -4.78 -26.71
N PRO A 513 -13.13 -4.81 -27.75
CA PRO A 513 -14.53 -5.19 -27.58
C PRO A 513 -14.75 -6.69 -27.33
N ASN A 514 -13.79 -7.56 -27.67
CA ASN A 514 -13.90 -9.02 -27.59
C ASN A 514 -13.28 -9.61 -26.32
N ILE A 515 -13.26 -8.88 -25.21
CA ILE A 515 -12.74 -9.40 -23.92
C ILE A 515 -13.72 -10.40 -23.32
N SER A 516 -13.27 -11.59 -22.94
CA SER A 516 -14.06 -12.58 -22.20
C SER A 516 -13.83 -12.56 -20.70
N ARG A 517 -12.66 -12.09 -20.25
CA ARG A 517 -12.31 -11.98 -18.82
C ARG A 517 -11.31 -10.84 -18.62
N ALA A 518 -11.41 -10.11 -17.51
CA ALA A 518 -10.46 -9.07 -17.15
C ALA A 518 -10.10 -9.14 -15.67
N VAL A 519 -8.81 -9.14 -15.35
CA VAL A 519 -8.28 -9.22 -13.98
C VAL A 519 -7.28 -8.11 -13.76
N VAL A 520 -7.32 -7.45 -12.61
CA VAL A 520 -6.34 -6.45 -12.22
C VAL A 520 -5.48 -6.99 -11.08
N SER A 521 -4.17 -7.14 -11.29
CA SER A 521 -3.23 -7.32 -10.18
C SER A 521 -2.78 -5.96 -9.66
N ILE A 522 -2.54 -5.87 -8.36
CA ILE A 522 -2.02 -4.64 -7.73
C ILE A 522 -0.79 -4.97 -6.90
N SER A 523 0.30 -4.25 -7.16
CA SER A 523 1.55 -4.30 -6.41
C SER A 523 1.64 -3.04 -5.54
N VAL A 524 1.42 -3.19 -4.23
CA VAL A 524 1.59 -2.11 -3.25
C VAL A 524 2.66 -2.46 -2.23
N CYS A 525 3.47 -1.48 -1.86
CA CYS A 525 4.47 -1.64 -0.81
C CYS A 525 4.59 -0.33 -0.03
N GLY A 526 4.38 -0.40 1.28
CA GLY A 526 4.60 0.70 2.21
C GLY A 526 6.06 0.77 2.59
N GLN A 527 6.60 1.98 2.71
CA GLN A 527 7.99 2.25 3.00
C GLN A 527 8.14 3.58 3.77
N SER A 528 9.32 3.88 4.30
CA SER A 528 9.54 4.99 5.25
C SER A 528 8.50 4.97 6.37
N THR A 529 7.64 5.98 6.51
CA THR A 529 6.64 6.06 7.60
C THR A 529 5.58 4.97 7.51
N GLU A 530 5.52 4.27 6.38
CA GLU A 530 4.58 3.21 6.08
C GLU A 530 5.25 1.85 5.94
N GLU A 531 6.55 1.70 6.24
CA GLU A 531 7.22 0.39 6.18
C GLU A 531 6.67 -0.59 7.22
N PHE A 532 6.43 -0.09 8.44
CA PHE A 532 5.87 -0.85 9.55
C PHE A 532 4.43 -0.40 9.85
N TRP A 533 3.64 -0.10 8.82
CA TRP A 533 2.29 0.45 8.94
C TRP A 533 1.38 -0.33 9.90
N TRP A 534 1.58 -1.65 9.99
CA TRP A 534 0.86 -2.58 10.90
C TRP A 534 1.10 -2.30 12.39
N SER A 535 2.11 -1.48 12.72
CA SER A 535 2.49 -1.08 14.07
C SER A 535 2.08 0.37 14.40
N ASN A 536 1.48 1.08 13.45
CA ASN A 536 1.10 2.48 13.62
C ASN A 536 0.01 2.66 14.68
N VAL A 537 0.01 3.84 15.31
CA VAL A 537 -0.98 4.24 16.33
C VAL A 537 -2.10 5.08 15.70
N PHE A 538 -3.12 5.43 16.50
CA PHE A 538 -4.09 6.43 16.08
C PHE A 538 -3.43 7.80 15.93
N SER A 539 -3.90 8.61 14.97
CA SER A 539 -3.22 9.85 14.59
C SER A 539 -3.11 10.88 15.73
N TYR A 540 -3.94 10.81 16.77
CA TYR A 540 -3.85 11.69 17.94
C TYR A 540 -2.96 11.13 19.07
N ASP A 541 -2.41 9.92 18.89
CA ASP A 541 -1.51 9.25 19.83
C ASP A 541 -0.04 9.29 19.37
N THR A 542 0.26 9.93 18.23
CA THR A 542 1.61 10.00 17.65
C THR A 542 2.64 10.64 18.59
N GLU A 543 2.21 11.60 19.41
CA GLU A 543 3.07 12.29 20.36
C GLU A 543 3.10 11.65 21.77
N THR A 544 2.42 10.51 21.98
CA THR A 544 2.19 9.93 23.32
C THR A 544 3.50 9.68 24.10
N PHE A 545 4.56 9.24 23.41
CA PHE A 545 5.87 8.93 24.00
C PHE A 545 6.99 9.75 23.37
N ASN A 546 6.69 10.95 22.86
CA ASN A 546 7.65 11.77 22.11
C ASN A 546 8.92 12.09 22.92
N ALA A 547 8.79 12.25 24.24
CA ALA A 547 9.94 12.52 25.12
C ALA A 547 10.90 11.31 25.27
N THR A 548 10.43 10.09 25.03
CA THR A 548 11.21 8.85 25.26
C THR A 548 11.71 8.26 23.95
N ILE A 549 10.80 8.06 22.98
CA ILE A 549 11.08 7.35 21.72
C ILE A 549 10.81 8.20 20.47
N GLY A 550 10.46 9.47 20.66
CA GLY A 550 10.08 10.37 19.57
C GLY A 550 8.65 10.15 19.05
N GLU A 551 8.30 10.88 17.98
CA GLU A 551 6.99 10.79 17.34
C GLU A 551 6.76 9.43 16.67
N LEU A 552 5.63 8.80 17.00
CA LEU A 552 5.12 7.57 16.39
C LEU A 552 4.34 7.86 15.10
N TYR A 553 4.16 6.85 14.24
CA TYR A 553 3.41 6.99 13.00
C TYR A 553 1.90 6.75 13.19
N GLY A 554 1.10 7.58 12.52
CA GLY A 554 -0.37 7.62 12.65
C GLY A 554 -1.13 6.80 11.61
N TYR A 555 -2.41 7.16 11.44
CA TYR A 555 -3.37 6.54 10.49
C TYR A 555 -3.79 5.10 10.83
N SER A 556 -3.62 4.69 12.09
CA SER A 556 -3.98 3.36 12.61
C SER A 556 -3.12 2.23 12.00
N PRO A 557 -3.17 1.01 12.56
CA PRO A 557 -2.43 -0.13 12.01
C PRO A 557 -3.09 -0.77 10.78
N PHE A 558 -4.21 -0.23 10.26
CA PHE A 558 -4.98 -0.83 9.16
C PHE A 558 -4.78 -0.07 7.84
N ARG A 559 -4.67 -0.81 6.73
CA ARG A 559 -4.60 -0.26 5.36
C ARG A 559 -5.54 -1.01 4.43
N GLU A 560 -6.29 -0.26 3.63
CA GLU A 560 -7.13 -0.80 2.57
C GLU A 560 -6.74 -0.18 1.23
N VAL A 561 -6.50 -1.04 0.24
CA VAL A 561 -6.27 -0.64 -1.15
C VAL A 561 -7.56 -0.86 -1.93
N GLN A 562 -8.05 0.19 -2.58
CA GLN A 562 -9.31 0.21 -3.30
C GLN A 562 -9.05 0.42 -4.78
N LEU A 563 -9.62 -0.44 -5.63
CA LEU A 563 -9.62 -0.27 -7.08
C LEU A 563 -10.95 0.35 -7.50
N TYR A 564 -10.89 1.44 -8.26
CA TYR A 564 -12.05 2.07 -8.89
C TYR A 564 -11.98 1.92 -10.40
N VAL A 565 -13.11 1.57 -11.02
CA VAL A 565 -13.33 1.57 -12.46
C VAL A 565 -14.47 2.54 -12.76
N ASP A 566 -14.21 3.61 -13.52
CA ASP A 566 -15.18 4.69 -13.77
C ASP A 566 -15.84 5.25 -12.51
N ASP A 567 -15.01 5.50 -11.49
CA ASP A 567 -15.40 6.00 -10.17
C ASP A 567 -16.36 5.06 -9.39
N ILE A 568 -16.51 3.81 -9.84
CA ILE A 568 -17.23 2.73 -9.15
C ILE A 568 -16.23 1.79 -8.49
N LEU A 569 -16.43 1.45 -7.22
CA LEU A 569 -15.57 0.51 -6.48
C LEU A 569 -15.64 -0.88 -7.12
N ALA A 570 -14.52 -1.37 -7.63
CA ALA A 570 -14.40 -2.63 -8.36
C ALA A 570 -13.81 -3.77 -7.52
N GLY A 571 -13.08 -3.46 -6.46
CA GLY A 571 -12.52 -4.45 -5.54
C GLY A 571 -11.61 -3.84 -4.50
N ILE A 572 -11.24 -4.68 -3.53
CA ILE A 572 -10.47 -4.28 -2.35
C ILE A 572 -9.34 -5.28 -2.09
N ILE A 573 -8.18 -4.78 -1.67
CA ILE A 573 -7.04 -5.59 -1.22
C ILE A 573 -6.59 -5.10 0.16
N TRP A 574 -6.39 -6.02 1.08
CA TRP A 574 -5.71 -5.77 2.35
C TRP A 574 -4.29 -6.34 2.26
N PRO A 575 -3.25 -5.48 2.31
CA PRO A 575 -1.89 -5.88 1.96
C PRO A 575 -1.28 -6.82 3.02
N PHE A 576 -0.46 -7.76 2.55
CA PHE A 576 0.38 -8.58 3.41
C PHE A 576 1.42 -7.68 4.12
N PRO A 577 1.63 -7.82 5.46
CA PRO A 577 2.62 -7.04 6.19
C PRO A 577 4.04 -7.55 5.90
N ILE A 578 4.60 -7.14 4.76
CA ILE A 578 5.96 -7.47 4.37
C ILE A 578 6.95 -6.87 5.39
N ILE A 579 7.95 -7.67 5.78
CA ILE A 579 9.08 -7.21 6.59
C ILE A 579 10.35 -7.53 5.80
N PHE A 580 11.08 -6.49 5.40
CA PHE A 580 12.31 -6.57 4.62
C PHE A 580 13.53 -6.88 5.48
N THR A 581 14.66 -7.17 4.83
CA THR A 581 15.89 -7.47 5.56
C THR A 581 16.41 -6.21 6.25
N GLY A 582 16.50 -6.25 7.58
CA GLY A 582 16.83 -5.09 8.41
C GLY A 582 15.65 -4.65 9.29
N GLY A 583 14.42 -4.97 8.87
CA GLY A 583 13.20 -4.65 9.60
C GLY A 583 13.10 -5.38 10.93
N VAL A 584 12.36 -4.81 11.88
CA VAL A 584 12.21 -5.30 13.25
C VAL A 584 13.53 -5.37 14.06
N ALA A 585 14.45 -6.27 13.68
CA ALA A 585 15.83 -6.32 14.15
C ALA A 585 16.71 -6.96 13.05
N PRO A 586 17.91 -6.42 12.75
CA PRO A 586 18.77 -6.94 11.68
C PRO A 586 19.17 -8.41 11.79
N GLY A 587 19.16 -8.97 13.00
CA GLY A 587 19.58 -10.35 13.28
C GLY A 587 18.70 -11.43 12.68
N PHE A 588 17.42 -11.13 12.38
CA PHE A 588 16.48 -12.11 11.81
C PHE A 588 16.86 -12.57 10.39
N TRP A 589 17.52 -11.72 9.62
CA TRP A 589 17.43 -11.80 8.15
C TRP A 589 18.64 -12.43 7.46
N ARG A 590 19.43 -13.20 8.22
CA ARG A 590 20.67 -13.82 7.72
C ARG A 590 20.77 -15.27 8.20
N PRO A 591 20.87 -16.26 7.29
CA PRO A 591 20.78 -16.20 5.84
C PRO A 591 19.33 -16.24 5.29
N ILE A 592 18.32 -16.34 6.14
CA ILE A 592 16.91 -16.46 5.73
C ILE A 592 16.29 -15.07 5.66
N VAL A 593 15.75 -14.66 4.50
CA VAL A 593 15.02 -13.39 4.37
C VAL A 593 13.54 -13.53 4.74
N GLY A 594 12.84 -12.41 4.89
CA GLY A 594 11.41 -12.43 5.17
C GLY A 594 10.58 -13.08 4.05
N ILE A 595 9.44 -13.68 4.41
CA ILE A 595 8.44 -14.19 3.45
C ILE A 595 8.13 -13.11 2.40
N ASP A 596 8.19 -13.47 1.12
CA ASP A 596 7.98 -12.60 -0.04
C ASP A 596 8.89 -11.35 -0.13
N ALA A 597 10.05 -11.32 0.56
CA ALA A 597 11.00 -10.22 0.46
C ALA A 597 11.72 -10.18 -0.90
N PHE A 598 12.03 -11.34 -1.48
CA PHE A 598 12.64 -11.45 -2.80
C PHE A 598 11.62 -11.42 -3.94
N ASP A 599 10.35 -11.72 -3.67
CA ASP A 599 9.29 -11.64 -4.65
C ASP A 599 7.95 -11.22 -4.04
N LEU A 600 7.63 -9.95 -4.21
CA LEU A 600 6.41 -9.38 -3.66
C LEU A 600 5.23 -9.82 -4.52
N ARG A 601 4.37 -10.67 -3.96
CA ARG A 601 3.12 -11.13 -4.60
C ARG A 601 2.17 -9.97 -4.87
N GLN A 602 1.40 -10.09 -5.94
CA GLN A 602 0.43 -9.07 -6.36
C GLN A 602 -0.97 -9.65 -6.28
N PRO A 603 -1.77 -9.30 -5.24
CA PRO A 603 -3.16 -9.73 -5.15
C PRO A 603 -3.99 -9.26 -6.34
N GLU A 604 -4.99 -10.06 -6.69
CA GLU A 604 -5.79 -9.90 -7.92
C GLU A 604 -7.24 -9.55 -7.60
N ILE A 605 -7.84 -8.68 -8.41
CA ILE A 605 -9.26 -8.34 -8.42
C ILE A 605 -9.82 -8.70 -9.78
N ASP A 606 -10.82 -9.59 -9.82
CA ASP A 606 -11.50 -9.95 -11.07
C ASP A 606 -12.56 -8.89 -11.42
N ILE A 607 -12.27 -8.08 -12.43
CA ILE A 607 -13.14 -6.99 -12.89
C ILE A 607 -14.07 -7.43 -14.02
N SER A 608 -14.19 -8.74 -14.28
CA SER A 608 -15.09 -9.27 -15.32
C SER A 608 -16.55 -8.82 -15.20
N PRO A 609 -17.13 -8.56 -14.00
CA PRO A 609 -18.45 -7.94 -13.91
C PRO A 609 -18.58 -6.57 -14.57
N PHE A 610 -17.49 -5.85 -14.84
CA PHE A 610 -17.51 -4.55 -15.54
C PHE A 610 -17.45 -4.69 -17.06
N LEU A 611 -17.24 -5.89 -17.61
CA LEU A 611 -17.14 -6.11 -19.05
C LEU A 611 -18.30 -5.54 -19.90
N PRO A 612 -19.58 -5.57 -19.46
CA PRO A 612 -20.67 -4.98 -20.24
C PRO A 612 -20.41 -3.51 -20.61
N ILE A 613 -19.90 -2.71 -19.66
CA ILE A 613 -19.62 -1.29 -19.89
C ILE A 613 -18.24 -1.03 -20.48
N LEU A 614 -17.26 -1.91 -20.23
CA LEU A 614 -15.87 -1.74 -20.68
C LEU A 614 -15.65 -2.04 -22.17
N LYS A 615 -16.62 -2.66 -22.83
CA LYS A 615 -16.56 -3.08 -24.25
C LYS A 615 -17.16 -2.06 -25.22
N ASP A 616 -17.52 -0.86 -24.75
CA ASP A 616 -18.20 0.16 -25.55
C ASP A 616 -17.28 0.92 -26.54
N GLY A 617 -15.98 0.62 -26.51
CA GLY A 617 -14.96 1.25 -27.33
C GLY A 617 -14.65 2.69 -26.90
N GLN A 618 -15.04 3.13 -25.70
CA GLN A 618 -14.67 4.41 -25.11
C GLN A 618 -13.50 4.27 -24.12
N PRO A 619 -12.83 5.38 -23.76
CA PRO A 619 -11.85 5.38 -22.68
C PRO A 619 -12.52 5.25 -21.31
N HIS A 620 -12.08 4.28 -20.51
CA HIS A 620 -12.48 4.05 -19.13
C HIS A 620 -11.34 4.37 -18.16
N SER A 621 -11.71 4.81 -16.97
CA SER A 621 -10.77 5.18 -15.93
C SER A 621 -10.53 4.07 -14.92
N PHE A 622 -9.27 3.91 -14.52
CA PHE A 622 -8.83 2.99 -13.47
C PHE A 622 -8.05 3.79 -12.43
N GLU A 623 -8.40 3.68 -11.16
CA GLU A 623 -7.77 4.43 -10.06
C GLU A 623 -7.52 3.53 -8.84
N ILE A 624 -6.33 3.63 -8.25
CA ILE A 624 -5.95 2.87 -7.04
C ILE A 624 -5.83 3.82 -5.87
N LYS A 625 -6.65 3.65 -4.82
CA LYS A 625 -6.60 4.46 -3.59
C LYS A 625 -6.08 3.61 -2.43
N ILE A 626 -5.29 4.23 -1.56
CA ILE A 626 -4.87 3.61 -0.30
C ILE A 626 -5.43 4.45 0.83
N VAL A 627 -6.17 3.80 1.74
CA VAL A 627 -6.80 4.45 2.88
C VAL A 627 -6.37 3.77 4.19
N GLY A 628 -6.20 4.58 5.24
CA GLY A 628 -6.08 4.11 6.62
C GLY A 628 -7.37 4.37 7.38
N LEU A 629 -7.32 4.35 8.72
CA LEU A 629 -8.44 4.74 9.56
C LEU A 629 -8.17 6.04 10.28
N SER A 630 -9.23 6.86 10.37
CA SER A 630 -9.31 7.99 11.28
C SER A 630 -10.20 7.59 12.45
N VAL A 631 -9.61 7.53 13.64
CA VAL A 631 -10.34 7.27 14.89
C VAL A 631 -10.49 8.60 15.61
N SER A 632 -11.71 9.00 15.94
CA SER A 632 -11.96 10.17 16.79
C SER A 632 -11.94 9.81 18.27
N ARG A 633 -11.79 10.81 19.14
CA ARG A 633 -11.68 10.59 20.61
C ARG A 633 -12.93 9.98 21.24
N ASN A 634 -14.08 10.09 20.60
CA ASN A 634 -15.34 9.45 21.02
C ASN A 634 -15.46 7.99 20.53
N GLY A 635 -14.44 7.44 19.86
CA GLY A 635 -14.42 6.07 19.37
C GLY A 635 -15.07 5.86 17.99
N THR A 636 -15.58 6.92 17.34
CA THR A 636 -16.06 6.81 15.95
C THR A 636 -14.87 6.53 15.03
N VAL A 637 -15.05 5.56 14.13
CA VAL A 637 -14.03 5.15 13.17
C VAL A 637 -14.55 5.40 11.77
N THR A 638 -13.76 6.06 10.95
CA THR A 638 -14.04 6.27 9.52
C THR A 638 -12.78 6.01 8.72
N PHE A 639 -12.90 5.80 7.41
CA PHE A 639 -11.73 5.83 6.54
C PHE A 639 -11.07 7.21 6.61
N SER A 640 -9.74 7.21 6.64
CA SER A 640 -8.93 8.41 6.48
C SER A 640 -8.79 8.72 4.99
N SER A 641 -8.93 9.99 4.61
CA SER A 641 -8.67 10.47 3.24
C SER A 641 -7.18 10.54 2.90
N ARG A 642 -6.30 10.18 3.85
CA ARG A 642 -4.84 10.21 3.72
C ARG A 642 -4.20 9.03 4.43
N VAL A 643 -2.99 8.70 4.00
CA VAL A 643 -2.04 7.78 4.64
C VAL A 643 -0.69 8.49 4.81
N GLY A 644 0.24 7.89 5.55
CA GLY A 644 1.63 8.35 5.60
C GLY A 644 2.35 8.13 4.26
N SER A 645 3.61 8.55 4.20
CA SER A 645 4.45 8.44 3.01
C SER A 645 5.62 7.48 3.28
N TYR A 646 6.02 6.60 2.37
CA TYR A 646 5.67 6.51 0.95
C TYR A 646 5.12 5.13 0.62
N TRP A 647 4.08 5.09 -0.21
CA TRP A 647 3.58 3.86 -0.82
C TRP A 647 4.01 3.80 -2.27
N VAL A 648 4.68 2.72 -2.67
CA VAL A 648 5.04 2.41 -4.06
C VAL A 648 3.93 1.56 -4.66
N VAL A 649 3.29 2.05 -5.73
CA VAL A 649 2.04 1.48 -6.26
C VAL A 649 2.11 1.30 -7.77
N THR A 650 1.74 0.12 -8.24
CA THR A 650 1.47 -0.21 -9.65
C THR A 650 0.34 -1.23 -9.73
N GLY A 651 -0.27 -1.35 -10.90
CA GLY A 651 -1.16 -2.48 -11.19
C GLY A 651 -1.07 -2.90 -12.64
N ASN A 652 -1.56 -4.09 -12.96
CA ASN A 652 -1.58 -4.64 -14.31
C ASN A 652 -2.98 -5.15 -14.63
N ILE A 653 -3.52 -4.74 -15.78
CA ILE A 653 -4.81 -5.22 -16.30
C ILE A 653 -4.52 -6.36 -17.28
N PHE A 654 -4.86 -7.58 -16.89
CA PHE A 654 -4.79 -8.79 -17.69
C PHE A 654 -6.12 -9.00 -18.42
N LEU A 655 -6.07 -9.00 -19.75
CA LEU A 655 -7.24 -9.16 -20.61
C LEU A 655 -7.14 -10.48 -21.37
N TYR A 656 -8.20 -11.27 -21.28
CA TYR A 656 -8.37 -12.50 -22.03
C TYR A 656 -9.44 -12.28 -23.10
N LEU A 657 -9.14 -12.58 -24.35
CA LEU A 657 -10.02 -12.35 -25.50
C LEU A 657 -10.80 -13.62 -25.86
N SER A 658 -12.03 -13.48 -26.35
CA SER A 658 -12.78 -14.61 -26.88
C SER A 658 -12.35 -14.97 -28.30
N ASP A 659 -12.22 -16.27 -28.56
CA ASP A 659 -11.99 -16.82 -29.91
C ASP A 659 -13.28 -16.84 -30.76
N SER A 660 -14.44 -16.76 -30.09
CA SER A 660 -15.76 -16.88 -30.70
C SER A 660 -16.21 -15.56 -31.35
N ALA A 661 -16.45 -15.58 -32.66
CA ALA A 661 -17.01 -14.44 -33.40
C ALA A 661 -18.42 -14.02 -32.93
N LEU A 662 -19.13 -14.90 -32.21
CA LEU A 662 -20.48 -14.69 -31.65
C LEU A 662 -20.50 -13.84 -30.38
N ASP A 663 -19.39 -13.73 -29.64
CA ASP A 663 -19.28 -12.90 -28.43
C ASP A 663 -19.01 -11.42 -28.74
N ARG A 664 -18.89 -11.06 -30.03
CA ARG A 664 -18.67 -9.68 -30.49
C ARG A 664 -19.90 -8.78 -30.28
N THR A 665 -21.05 -9.34 -29.89
CA THR A 665 -22.36 -8.69 -30.00
C THR A 665 -23.09 -8.42 -28.68
N SER A 666 -22.59 -8.87 -27.51
CA SER A 666 -23.20 -8.54 -26.21
C SER A 666 -22.58 -7.29 -25.57
N SER A 667 -22.66 -6.13 -26.22
CA SER A 667 -22.43 -4.85 -25.54
C SER A 667 -23.64 -4.54 -24.65
N GLY A 668 -23.68 -5.12 -23.45
CA GLY A 668 -24.66 -4.74 -22.44
C GLY A 668 -24.35 -3.34 -21.92
N THR A 669 -25.21 -2.36 -22.13
CA THR A 669 -25.02 -1.00 -21.56
C THR A 669 -25.31 -0.94 -20.06
N GLU A 670 -25.61 -2.07 -19.43
CA GLU A 670 -26.01 -2.14 -18.03
C GLU A 670 -24.77 -2.09 -17.13
N LYS A 671 -24.72 -1.09 -16.25
CA LYS A 671 -23.68 -0.98 -15.22
C LYS A 671 -23.82 -2.16 -14.24
N PRO A 672 -22.70 -2.72 -13.74
CA PRO A 672 -22.78 -3.75 -12.72
C PRO A 672 -23.46 -3.20 -11.46
N TYR A 673 -24.28 -4.04 -10.85
CA TYR A 673 -24.85 -3.78 -9.53
C TYR A 673 -23.76 -3.97 -8.47
N VAL A 674 -23.41 -2.91 -7.76
CA VAL A 674 -22.40 -2.91 -6.70
C VAL A 674 -23.08 -2.80 -5.34
N ASP A 675 -22.96 -3.87 -4.56
CA ASP A 675 -23.34 -3.91 -3.16
C ASP A 675 -22.09 -3.85 -2.28
N ALA A 676 -21.78 -2.65 -1.81
CA ALA A 676 -20.66 -2.36 -0.95
C ALA A 676 -21.18 -1.84 0.41
N HIS A 677 -21.67 -2.75 1.25
CA HIS A 677 -22.16 -2.46 2.60
C HIS A 677 -21.20 -1.54 3.37
N THR A 678 -21.70 -0.73 4.30
CA THR A 678 -20.79 0.12 5.12
C THR A 678 -19.87 -0.80 5.94
N PRO A 679 -18.53 -0.65 5.86
CA PRO A 679 -17.62 -1.47 6.65
C PRO A 679 -17.91 -1.33 8.14
N GLN A 680 -17.80 -2.45 8.86
CA GLN A 680 -17.96 -2.43 10.31
C GLN A 680 -16.60 -2.20 10.96
N PHE A 681 -16.54 -1.21 11.83
CA PHE A 681 -15.33 -0.84 12.55
C PHE A 681 -15.55 -0.89 14.05
N LYS A 682 -14.58 -1.44 14.76
CA LYS A 682 -14.51 -1.31 16.22
C LYS A 682 -13.07 -0.98 16.60
N ALA A 683 -12.89 0.13 17.31
CA ALA A 683 -11.60 0.54 17.85
C ALA A 683 -11.68 0.72 19.36
N THR A 684 -10.62 0.32 20.07
CA THR A 684 -10.48 0.58 21.51
C THR A 684 -9.14 1.24 21.80
N ARG A 685 -9.08 1.96 22.92
CA ARG A 685 -7.88 2.66 23.37
C ARG A 685 -7.87 2.77 24.89
N SER A 686 -6.74 2.47 25.53
CA SER A 686 -6.48 2.81 26.94
C SER A 686 -5.08 3.40 27.10
N LEU A 687 -5.01 4.56 27.74
CA LEU A 687 -3.76 5.22 28.09
C LEU A 687 -3.63 5.28 29.61
N VAL A 688 -2.58 4.67 30.14
CA VAL A 688 -2.25 4.67 31.56
C VAL A 688 -1.14 5.67 31.81
N LYS A 689 -1.26 6.43 32.90
CA LYS A 689 -0.24 7.38 33.35
C LYS A 689 0.44 6.86 34.61
N ASN A 690 1.72 7.19 34.76
CA ASN A 690 2.48 6.90 35.97
C ASN A 690 2.13 7.88 37.11
N GLN A 691 2.67 7.62 38.30
CA GLN A 691 2.44 8.45 39.49
C GLN A 691 2.91 9.91 39.33
N ALA A 692 3.89 10.16 38.44
CA ALA A 692 4.39 11.50 38.12
C ALA A 692 3.52 12.22 37.06
N GLY A 693 2.44 11.60 36.58
CA GLY A 693 1.53 12.17 35.59
C GLY A 693 1.99 12.04 34.13
N GLY A 694 3.13 11.39 33.88
CA GLY A 694 3.63 11.06 32.54
C GLY A 694 2.92 9.84 31.95
N ASN A 695 2.87 9.73 30.62
CA ASN A 695 2.31 8.57 29.93
C ASN A 695 3.23 7.35 30.16
N ASP A 696 2.63 6.21 30.54
CA ASP A 696 3.36 5.00 30.90
C ASP A 696 3.11 3.86 29.91
N SER A 697 1.85 3.55 29.64
CA SER A 697 1.46 2.54 28.66
C SER A 697 0.25 2.97 27.83
N LEU A 698 0.24 2.54 26.57
CA LEU A 698 -0.83 2.75 25.61
C LEU A 698 -1.20 1.40 25.01
N ASN A 699 -2.45 0.99 25.16
CA ASN A 699 -3.01 -0.12 24.39
C ASN A 699 -4.08 0.39 23.43
N TYR A 700 -4.21 -0.29 22.30
CA TYR A 700 -5.22 -0.01 21.31
C TYR A 700 -5.57 -1.27 20.54
N SER A 701 -6.79 -1.31 20.01
CA SER A 701 -7.18 -2.36 19.08
C SER A 701 -8.04 -1.81 17.96
N VAL A 702 -8.00 -2.50 16.83
CA VAL A 702 -8.81 -2.26 15.64
C VAL A 702 -9.37 -3.59 15.17
N LEU A 703 -10.67 -3.62 14.88
CA LEU A 703 -11.38 -4.71 14.24
C LEU A 703 -12.12 -4.14 13.04
N VAL A 704 -11.98 -4.78 11.88
CA VAL A 704 -12.64 -4.38 10.64
C VAL A 704 -13.27 -5.60 9.99
N GLU A 705 -14.53 -5.46 9.59
CA GLU A 705 -15.23 -6.42 8.72
C GLU A 705 -15.72 -5.71 7.46
N ARG A 706 -15.47 -6.32 6.32
CA ARG A 706 -15.81 -5.76 5.01
C ARG A 706 -16.38 -6.83 4.09
N THR A 707 -17.56 -6.57 3.54
CA THR A 707 -18.15 -7.36 2.46
C THR A 707 -18.34 -6.49 1.22
N LEU A 708 -18.13 -7.06 0.04
CA LEU A 708 -18.34 -6.43 -1.25
C LEU A 708 -18.89 -7.46 -2.23
N SER A 709 -19.91 -7.11 -2.99
CA SER A 709 -20.48 -7.95 -4.04
C SER A 709 -20.75 -7.11 -5.28
N ILE A 710 -20.28 -7.56 -6.43
CA ILE A 710 -20.40 -6.88 -7.70
C ILE A 710 -20.96 -7.87 -8.71
N ARG A 711 -22.15 -7.57 -9.22
CA ARG A 711 -22.93 -8.47 -10.07
C ARG A 711 -23.22 -7.84 -11.42
N SER A 712 -23.06 -8.64 -12.47
CA SER A 712 -23.52 -8.36 -13.83
C SER A 712 -24.39 -9.53 -14.33
N SER A 713 -24.80 -9.49 -15.59
CA SER A 713 -25.52 -10.58 -16.25
C SER A 713 -24.70 -11.88 -16.30
N GLU A 714 -23.38 -11.78 -16.49
CA GLU A 714 -22.50 -12.91 -16.76
C GLU A 714 -21.58 -13.26 -15.57
N PHE A 715 -21.36 -12.33 -14.63
CA PHE A 715 -20.40 -12.55 -13.55
C PHE A 715 -20.89 -12.04 -12.19
N LEU A 716 -20.43 -12.69 -11.13
CA LEU A 716 -20.53 -12.23 -9.75
C LEU A 716 -19.15 -12.32 -9.08
N TRP A 717 -18.60 -11.16 -8.73
CA TRP A 717 -17.41 -11.03 -7.87
C TRP A 717 -17.84 -10.72 -6.45
N SER A 718 -17.31 -11.44 -5.47
CA SER A 718 -17.62 -11.26 -4.06
C SER A 718 -16.36 -11.31 -3.20
N GLN A 719 -16.30 -10.46 -2.18
CA GLN A 719 -15.22 -10.42 -1.20
C GLN A 719 -15.80 -10.35 0.22
N ASN A 720 -15.25 -11.16 1.12
CA ASN A 720 -15.53 -11.14 2.55
C ASN A 720 -14.22 -11.14 3.33
N LEU A 721 -13.99 -10.10 4.13
CA LEU A 721 -12.69 -9.76 4.70
C LEU A 721 -12.83 -9.45 6.19
N THR A 722 -11.93 -9.98 7.03
CA THR A 722 -11.86 -9.72 8.47
C THR A 722 -10.44 -9.38 8.93
N TYR A 723 -10.31 -8.32 9.73
CA TYR A 723 -9.03 -7.81 10.21
C TYR A 723 -9.12 -7.55 11.70
N SER A 724 -8.07 -7.93 12.42
CA SER A 724 -7.87 -7.57 13.80
C SER A 724 -6.43 -7.13 14.05
N ASN A 725 -6.25 -6.13 14.89
CA ASN A 725 -4.94 -5.72 15.39
C ASN A 725 -5.07 -5.28 16.85
N PHE A 726 -4.12 -5.71 17.66
CA PHE A 726 -3.92 -5.28 19.02
C PHE A 726 -2.48 -4.79 19.18
N GLY A 727 -2.34 -3.51 19.54
CA GLY A 727 -1.06 -2.88 19.82
C GLY A 727 -0.92 -2.53 21.30
N LEU A 728 0.26 -2.75 21.85
CA LEU A 728 0.62 -2.39 23.21
C LEU A 728 2.00 -1.73 23.24
N PHE A 729 2.05 -0.52 23.75
CA PHE A 729 3.26 0.14 24.19
C PHE A 729 3.28 0.16 25.72
N ASN A 730 4.40 -0.25 26.32
CA ASN A 730 4.65 -0.13 27.75
C ASN A 730 6.05 0.45 27.99
N GLN A 731 6.44 0.61 29.26
CA GLN A 731 7.72 1.20 29.63
C GLN A 731 7.96 2.55 28.91
N GLN A 732 6.92 3.39 28.89
CA GLN A 732 6.96 4.71 28.26
C GLN A 732 7.31 4.67 26.76
N GLY A 733 6.91 3.59 26.07
CA GLY A 733 7.15 3.36 24.65
C GLY A 733 8.35 2.48 24.35
N MET A 734 9.21 2.17 25.33
CA MET A 734 10.44 1.40 25.11
C MET A 734 10.20 -0.07 24.80
N SER A 735 9.01 -0.60 25.06
CA SER A 735 8.63 -1.93 24.60
C SER A 735 7.27 -1.90 23.90
N GLN A 736 7.23 -2.58 22.76
CA GLN A 736 6.12 -2.60 21.82
C GLN A 736 5.76 -4.06 21.52
N SER A 737 4.46 -4.34 21.52
CA SER A 737 3.87 -5.61 21.10
C SER A 737 2.78 -5.32 20.08
N THR A 738 2.74 -6.09 19.00
CA THR A 738 1.69 -6.04 17.97
C THR A 738 1.25 -7.45 17.63
N ASN A 739 -0.06 -7.70 17.73
CA ASN A 739 -0.70 -8.92 17.27
C ASN A 739 -1.74 -8.54 16.22
N GLN A 740 -1.53 -8.98 14.98
CA GLN A 740 -2.38 -8.72 13.84
C GLN A 740 -2.83 -10.04 13.23
N HIS A 741 -4.06 -10.04 12.74
CA HIS A 741 -4.61 -11.12 11.95
C HIS A 741 -5.45 -10.53 10.82
N THR A 742 -5.16 -10.92 9.59
CA THR A 742 -5.89 -10.50 8.39
C THR A 742 -6.36 -11.76 7.67
N ALA A 743 -7.64 -11.84 7.33
CA ALA A 743 -8.17 -12.95 6.56
C ALA A 743 -9.17 -12.47 5.51
N GLY A 744 -9.28 -13.23 4.42
CA GLY A 744 -10.17 -12.89 3.33
C GLY A 744 -10.57 -14.07 2.47
N ARG A 745 -11.75 -13.93 1.87
CA ARG A 745 -12.30 -14.82 0.85
C ARG A 745 -12.71 -13.96 -0.33
N SER A 746 -12.16 -14.25 -1.50
CA SER A 746 -12.57 -13.65 -2.77
C SER A 746 -13.08 -14.74 -3.71
N THR A 747 -14.22 -14.53 -4.34
CA THR A 747 -14.90 -15.51 -5.18
C THR A 747 -15.37 -14.85 -6.47
N ILE A 748 -15.07 -15.46 -7.62
CA ILE A 748 -15.64 -15.12 -8.92
C ILE A 748 -16.53 -16.27 -9.38
N ILE A 749 -17.74 -15.95 -9.81
CA ILE A 749 -18.69 -16.89 -10.40
C ILE A 749 -19.02 -16.39 -11.80
N ALA A 750 -18.84 -17.23 -12.82
CA ALA A 750 -19.31 -16.97 -14.17
C ALA A 750 -20.63 -17.72 -14.43
N PHE A 751 -21.66 -16.97 -14.80
CA PHE A 751 -22.98 -17.45 -15.17
C PHE A 751 -22.98 -17.85 -16.65
N GLY A 752 -23.20 -19.14 -16.92
CA GLY A 752 -23.24 -19.70 -18.26
C GLY A 752 -23.88 -21.09 -18.25
N ALA A 753 -23.81 -21.82 -19.38
CA ALA A 753 -24.37 -23.17 -19.49
C ALA A 753 -23.78 -24.15 -18.47
N ASN A 754 -22.49 -24.00 -18.16
CA ASN A 754 -21.81 -24.64 -17.03
C ASN A 754 -21.34 -23.52 -16.10
N GLN A 755 -21.99 -23.35 -14.94
CA GLN A 755 -21.57 -22.38 -13.94
C GLN A 755 -20.17 -22.75 -13.44
N THR A 756 -19.23 -21.82 -13.54
CA THR A 756 -17.87 -21.99 -13.02
C THR A 756 -17.64 -21.01 -11.87
N SER A 757 -16.92 -21.45 -10.84
CA SER A 757 -16.60 -20.63 -9.68
C SER A 757 -15.16 -20.84 -9.28
N ASN A 758 -14.42 -19.75 -9.09
CA ASN A 758 -13.07 -19.78 -8.54
C ASN A 758 -13.02 -19.00 -7.24
N GLU A 759 -12.32 -19.56 -6.27
CA GLU A 759 -12.16 -18.98 -4.94
C GLU A 759 -10.69 -18.85 -4.58
N VAL A 760 -10.38 -17.78 -3.86
CA VAL A 760 -9.10 -17.53 -3.19
C VAL A 760 -9.38 -17.18 -1.73
N LEU A 761 -8.78 -17.95 -0.83
CA LEU A 761 -8.76 -17.74 0.61
C LEU A 761 -7.35 -17.33 1.00
N PHE A 762 -7.23 -16.38 1.92
CA PHE A 762 -5.94 -15.99 2.47
C PHE A 762 -6.02 -15.67 3.96
N GLU A 763 -4.91 -15.88 4.67
CA GLU A 763 -4.75 -15.58 6.08
C GLU A 763 -3.31 -15.14 6.39
N TYR A 764 -3.16 -14.02 7.09
CA TYR A 764 -1.87 -13.40 7.45
C TYR A 764 -1.80 -13.15 8.97
N PRO A 765 -1.38 -14.14 9.77
CA PRO A 765 -1.07 -13.92 11.17
C PRO A 765 0.27 -13.20 11.33
N LEU A 766 0.34 -12.24 12.26
CA LEU A 766 1.57 -11.53 12.62
C LEU A 766 1.60 -11.23 14.12
N SER A 767 2.68 -11.61 14.78
CA SER A 767 2.99 -11.29 16.17
C SER A 767 4.41 -10.77 16.26
N VAL A 768 4.59 -9.55 16.77
CA VAL A 768 5.90 -8.92 16.92
C VAL A 768 6.00 -8.30 18.29
N ASN A 769 7.04 -8.68 19.03
CA ASN A 769 7.42 -8.08 20.30
C ASN A 769 8.81 -7.49 20.18
N GLN A 770 8.98 -6.24 20.59
CA GLN A 770 10.24 -5.52 20.54
C GLN A 770 10.47 -4.76 21.84
N THR A 771 11.71 -4.76 22.30
CA THR A 771 12.15 -3.94 23.44
C THR A 771 13.42 -3.22 23.05
N TYR A 772 13.39 -1.90 23.23
CA TYR A 772 14.52 -1.01 23.04
C TYR A 772 15.21 -0.78 24.38
N ARG A 773 16.55 -0.76 24.39
CA ARG A 773 17.32 -0.32 25.57
C ARG A 773 18.40 0.67 25.15
N PRO A 774 18.45 1.88 25.74
CA PRO A 774 19.50 2.84 25.47
C PRO A 774 20.86 2.30 25.95
N THR A 775 21.89 2.56 25.16
CA THR A 775 23.30 2.30 25.46
C THR A 775 24.10 3.56 25.12
N ASP A 776 25.36 3.64 25.58
CA ASP A 776 26.22 4.79 25.30
C ASP A 776 26.47 4.99 23.79
N ALA A 777 26.46 3.89 23.02
CA ALA A 777 26.68 3.87 21.58
C ALA A 777 25.40 3.94 20.72
N GLY A 778 24.20 3.91 21.34
CA GLY A 778 22.94 3.98 20.61
C GLY A 778 21.79 3.20 21.26
N LEU A 779 20.89 2.65 20.45
CA LEU A 779 19.76 1.86 20.93
C LEU A 779 19.99 0.39 20.60
N SER A 780 19.96 -0.46 21.63
CA SER A 780 19.89 -1.91 21.46
C SER A 780 18.44 -2.35 21.29
N ILE A 781 18.24 -3.44 20.55
CA ILE A 781 16.94 -4.01 20.21
C ILE A 781 16.95 -5.49 20.61
N HIS A 782 15.92 -5.90 21.32
CA HIS A 782 15.60 -7.30 21.54
C HIS A 782 14.21 -7.55 20.97
N ALA A 783 14.08 -8.53 20.07
CA ALA A 783 12.83 -8.74 19.34
C ALA A 783 12.50 -10.23 19.22
N GLN A 784 11.21 -10.53 19.28
CA GLN A 784 10.63 -11.83 18.96
C GLN A 784 9.54 -11.63 17.92
N MET A 785 9.47 -12.53 16.95
CA MET A 785 8.55 -12.42 15.82
C MET A 785 7.97 -13.80 15.48
N SER A 786 6.70 -13.82 15.08
CA SER A 786 6.05 -14.92 14.38
C SER A 786 5.12 -14.34 13.31
N ARG A 787 5.23 -14.82 12.07
CA ARG A 787 4.43 -14.36 10.92
C ARG A 787 4.08 -15.54 10.04
N GLY A 788 2.97 -15.45 9.33
CA GLY A 788 2.56 -16.47 8.38
C GLY A 788 1.86 -15.92 7.15
N LEU A 789 1.87 -16.72 6.09
CA LEU A 789 1.14 -16.50 4.85
C LEU A 789 0.48 -17.82 4.46
N ASP A 790 -0.84 -17.84 4.53
CA ASP A 790 -1.67 -18.93 4.05
C ASP A 790 -2.47 -18.46 2.84
N ILE A 791 -2.40 -19.21 1.74
CA ILE A 791 -3.20 -18.98 0.55
C ILE A 791 -3.77 -20.31 0.08
N LYS A 792 -5.07 -20.37 -0.18
CA LYS A 792 -5.73 -21.52 -0.80
C LYS A 792 -6.57 -21.05 -1.97
N THR A 793 -6.41 -21.69 -3.12
CA THR A 793 -7.23 -21.39 -4.31
C THR A 793 -7.79 -22.65 -4.94
N THR A 794 -8.99 -22.54 -5.51
CA THR A 794 -9.56 -23.57 -6.39
C THR A 794 -9.03 -23.47 -7.83
N GLY A 795 -8.16 -22.49 -8.10
CA GLY A 795 -7.53 -22.28 -9.41
C GLY A 795 -8.34 -21.36 -10.32
N ALA A 796 -7.72 -20.28 -10.81
CA ALA A 796 -8.28 -19.44 -11.87
C ALA A 796 -7.65 -19.78 -13.23
N THR A 797 -8.19 -19.25 -14.34
CA THR A 797 -7.53 -19.38 -15.64
C THR A 797 -6.24 -18.56 -15.65
N GLY A 798 -5.12 -19.20 -15.99
CA GLY A 798 -3.80 -18.56 -16.03
C GLY A 798 -2.90 -18.86 -14.83
N ILE A 799 -1.68 -18.32 -14.90
CA ILE A 799 -0.74 -18.27 -13.78
C ILE A 799 -1.06 -16.99 -13.00
N SER A 800 -1.44 -17.13 -11.72
CA SER A 800 -1.80 -16.00 -10.87
C SER A 800 -0.56 -15.25 -10.40
N THR A 801 -0.59 -13.92 -10.39
CA THR A 801 0.44 -13.08 -9.77
C THR A 801 0.40 -13.10 -8.25
N TYR A 802 -0.65 -13.70 -7.67
CA TYR A 802 -0.83 -13.85 -6.23
C TYR A 802 -0.41 -15.23 -5.75
N THR A 803 -0.88 -16.32 -6.37
CA THR A 803 -0.46 -17.68 -5.97
C THR A 803 0.86 -18.12 -6.62
N LEU A 804 1.30 -17.43 -7.68
CA LEU A 804 2.51 -17.71 -8.49
C LEU A 804 2.47 -19.05 -9.25
N ILE A 805 1.33 -19.73 -9.26
CA ILE A 805 1.12 -20.98 -9.98
C ILE A 805 -0.26 -20.99 -10.64
N SER A 806 -0.46 -21.86 -11.62
CA SER A 806 -1.76 -22.10 -12.24
C SER A 806 -2.54 -23.22 -11.55
N GLY A 807 -3.87 -23.13 -11.58
CA GLY A 807 -4.74 -24.19 -11.08
C GLY A 807 -4.89 -24.21 -9.55
N PRO A 808 -5.58 -25.23 -9.01
CA PRO A 808 -5.80 -25.36 -7.57
C PRO A 808 -4.48 -25.48 -6.82
N SER A 809 -4.33 -24.72 -5.74
CA SER A 809 -3.14 -24.81 -4.89
C SER A 809 -3.42 -24.39 -3.46
N ARG A 810 -2.58 -24.87 -2.55
CA ARG A 810 -2.46 -24.41 -1.18
C ARG A 810 -1.00 -24.07 -0.92
N LEU A 811 -0.78 -22.91 -0.33
CA LEU A 811 0.49 -22.42 0.15
C LEU A 811 0.33 -22.12 1.64
N HIS A 812 1.26 -22.60 2.44
CA HIS A 812 1.40 -22.27 3.85
C HIS A 812 2.87 -21.98 4.12
N THR A 813 3.17 -20.82 4.68
CA THR A 813 4.51 -20.53 5.19
C THR A 813 4.42 -19.81 6.52
N GLN A 814 5.31 -20.19 7.44
CA GLN A 814 5.38 -19.61 8.77
C GLN A 814 6.84 -19.38 9.13
N GLN A 815 7.14 -18.17 9.58
CA GLN A 815 8.48 -17.75 9.99
C GLN A 815 8.43 -17.19 11.41
N TRP A 816 9.32 -17.64 12.28
CA TRP A 816 9.39 -17.17 13.65
C TRP A 816 10.81 -17.21 14.21
N GLY A 817 11.04 -16.48 15.30
CA GLY A 817 12.35 -16.45 15.91
C GLY A 817 12.54 -15.38 16.97
N GLU A 818 13.79 -15.24 17.40
CA GLU A 818 14.28 -14.21 18.29
C GLU A 818 15.55 -13.57 17.72
N ALA A 819 15.68 -12.26 17.86
CA ALA A 819 16.84 -11.53 17.41
C ALA A 819 17.25 -10.43 18.38
N PHE A 820 18.55 -10.16 18.38
CA PHE A 820 19.18 -9.14 19.17
C PHE A 820 20.08 -8.27 18.28
N TYR A 821 20.09 -6.98 18.58
CA TYR A 821 20.99 -6.01 17.98
C TYR A 821 21.50 -5.05 19.05
N GLN A 822 22.79 -4.77 19.03
CA GLN A 822 23.42 -3.79 19.91
C GLN A 822 24.50 -3.02 19.15
N PRO A 823 24.38 -1.69 19.04
CA PRO A 823 25.47 -0.86 18.53
C PRO A 823 26.60 -0.75 19.57
N THR A 824 27.83 -0.60 19.08
CA THR A 824 29.03 -0.23 19.83
C THR A 824 29.69 0.99 19.15
N ASP A 825 30.70 1.60 19.76
CA ASP A 825 31.27 2.88 19.29
C ASP A 825 31.71 2.86 17.81
N ASN A 826 32.25 1.72 17.33
CA ASN A 826 32.74 1.57 15.95
C ASN A 826 32.19 0.32 15.24
N SER A 827 31.29 -0.45 15.86
CA SER A 827 30.75 -1.68 15.28
C SER A 827 29.33 -1.96 15.77
N SER A 828 28.78 -3.11 15.40
CA SER A 828 27.51 -3.60 15.95
C SER A 828 27.59 -5.09 16.17
N ILE A 829 26.95 -5.54 17.24
CA ILE A 829 26.75 -6.96 17.52
C ILE A 829 25.31 -7.28 17.15
N SER A 830 25.11 -8.35 16.38
CA SER A 830 23.77 -8.86 16.09
C SER A 830 23.76 -10.37 16.22
N PHE A 831 22.64 -10.89 16.71
CA PHE A 831 22.37 -12.30 16.84
C PHE A 831 20.93 -12.55 16.36
N GLY A 832 20.68 -13.70 15.76
CA GLY A 832 19.33 -14.13 15.41
C GLY A 832 19.20 -15.63 15.41
N ASP A 833 18.04 -16.12 15.80
CA ASP A 833 17.59 -17.50 15.67
C ASP A 833 16.26 -17.45 14.94
N THR A 834 16.24 -17.89 13.69
CA THR A 834 15.07 -17.79 12.81
C THR A 834 14.78 -19.15 12.22
N THR A 835 13.53 -19.57 12.32
CA THR A 835 12.99 -20.77 11.67
C THR A 835 11.95 -20.34 10.66
N ASP A 836 11.97 -20.96 9.49
CA ASP A 836 11.00 -20.76 8.42
C ASP A 836 10.56 -22.12 7.88
N VAL A 837 9.25 -22.33 7.85
CA VAL A 837 8.61 -23.52 7.30
C VAL A 837 7.79 -23.10 6.10
N PHE A 838 7.96 -23.82 5.01
CA PHE A 838 7.22 -23.64 3.77
C PHE A 838 6.59 -24.97 3.38
N GLU A 839 5.30 -24.95 3.09
CA GLU A 839 4.51 -26.07 2.60
C GLU A 839 3.68 -25.61 1.41
N SER A 840 3.67 -26.39 0.34
CA SER A 840 2.80 -26.16 -0.80
C SER A 840 2.24 -27.45 -1.36
N SER A 841 0.96 -27.46 -1.69
CA SER A 841 0.35 -28.52 -2.48
C SER A 841 -0.31 -27.94 -3.72
N ASN A 842 -0.02 -28.53 -4.87
CA ASN A 842 -0.56 -28.12 -6.15
C ASN A 842 -0.63 -29.32 -7.09
N ILE A 843 -0.95 -29.08 -8.36
CA ILE A 843 -1.03 -30.13 -9.39
C ILE A 843 0.29 -30.88 -9.64
N LEU A 844 1.43 -30.30 -9.26
CA LEU A 844 2.75 -30.91 -9.41
C LEU A 844 3.15 -31.78 -8.20
N GLY A 845 2.39 -31.73 -7.11
CA GLY A 845 2.64 -32.53 -5.91
C GLY A 845 2.65 -31.71 -4.62
N HIS A 846 3.13 -32.34 -3.56
CA HIS A 846 3.33 -31.73 -2.25
C HIS A 846 4.82 -31.47 -2.02
N TYR A 847 5.15 -30.26 -1.57
CA TYR A 847 6.50 -29.83 -1.24
C TYR A 847 6.53 -29.25 0.16
N LYS A 848 7.51 -29.65 0.98
CA LYS A 848 7.72 -29.10 2.31
C LYS A 848 9.20 -28.89 2.59
N ARG A 849 9.56 -27.69 3.04
CA ARG A 849 10.91 -27.37 3.53
C ARG A 849 10.84 -26.66 4.87
N SER A 850 11.71 -27.04 5.79
CA SER A 850 11.86 -26.41 7.10
C SER A 850 13.33 -26.08 7.33
N VAL A 851 13.61 -24.79 7.53
CA VAL A 851 14.97 -24.29 7.70
C VAL A 851 15.06 -23.53 9.00
N ARG A 852 16.10 -23.81 9.80
CA ARG A 852 16.46 -23.02 10.96
C ARG A 852 17.89 -22.53 10.83
N ALA A 853 18.06 -21.23 11.05
CA ALA A 853 19.36 -20.60 11.09
C ALA A 853 19.59 -19.89 12.42
N VAL A 854 20.82 -20.06 12.94
CA VAL A 854 21.27 -19.42 14.17
C VAL A 854 22.56 -18.67 13.87
N ASN A 855 22.54 -17.37 14.15
CA ASN A 855 23.67 -16.46 14.05
C ASN A 855 24.35 -16.49 12.67
N GLY A 856 23.55 -16.42 11.60
CA GLY A 856 24.04 -16.45 10.22
C GLY A 856 24.43 -17.83 9.68
N SER A 857 24.27 -18.91 10.46
CA SER A 857 24.58 -20.28 10.04
C SER A 857 23.32 -21.15 10.03
N ILE A 858 23.12 -21.94 8.97
CA ILE A 858 22.04 -22.94 8.91
C ILE A 858 22.37 -24.07 9.90
N VAL A 859 21.46 -24.35 10.83
CA VAL A 859 21.60 -25.43 11.82
C VAL A 859 20.75 -26.65 11.49
N SER A 860 19.66 -26.46 10.74
CA SER A 860 18.84 -27.55 10.18
C SER A 860 18.17 -27.10 8.89
N ASP A 861 18.13 -27.98 7.90
CA ASP A 861 17.41 -27.81 6.64
C ASP A 861 16.85 -29.18 6.25
N THR A 862 15.54 -29.34 6.35
CA THR A 862 14.85 -30.59 6.00
C THR A 862 13.92 -30.32 4.83
N ASP A 863 14.07 -31.11 3.77
CA ASP A 863 13.24 -31.07 2.56
C ASP A 863 12.55 -32.43 2.40
N ASP A 864 11.21 -32.44 2.41
CA ASP A 864 10.37 -33.60 2.14
C ASP A 864 9.67 -33.38 0.80
N THR A 865 10.20 -34.02 -0.25
CA THR A 865 9.55 -34.17 -1.55
C THR A 865 8.91 -35.54 -1.64
N ASP A 866 7.58 -35.62 -1.80
CA ASP A 866 6.94 -36.87 -2.20
C ASP A 866 7.27 -37.16 -3.68
N ASP A 867 8.42 -37.80 -3.91
CA ASP A 867 8.72 -38.48 -5.18
C ASP A 867 7.92 -39.79 -5.24
N GLN A 868 6.59 -39.69 -5.36
CA GLN A 868 5.79 -40.84 -5.77
C GLN A 868 5.80 -40.93 -7.29
N SER A 869 6.81 -41.62 -7.83
CA SER A 869 6.63 -42.38 -9.07
C SER A 869 5.33 -43.19 -8.96
N PRO A 870 4.42 -43.17 -9.96
CA PRO A 870 3.18 -43.91 -9.87
C PRO A 870 3.48 -45.41 -9.88
N SER A 871 3.54 -46.02 -8.69
CA SER A 871 3.47 -47.46 -8.57
C SER A 871 2.04 -47.87 -8.96
N LEU A 872 1.92 -48.47 -10.14
CA LEU A 872 0.82 -49.34 -10.50
C LEU A 872 0.59 -50.36 -9.37
N ASN A 873 -0.36 -50.08 -8.49
CA ASN A 873 -1.25 -51.01 -7.77
C ASN A 873 -1.78 -50.32 -6.50
N ASP A 874 -2.95 -49.69 -6.61
CA ASP A 874 -4.05 -50.00 -5.70
C ASP A 874 -5.37 -49.46 -6.27
N GLN A 875 -6.09 -50.35 -6.93
CA GLN A 875 -7.53 -50.20 -7.19
C GLN A 875 -8.27 -50.57 -5.91
N SER A 876 -8.70 -49.58 -5.12
CA SER A 876 -10.02 -49.56 -4.46
C SER A 876 -10.08 -48.43 -3.43
N ASP A 877 -10.79 -47.36 -3.78
CA ASP A 877 -11.70 -46.58 -2.92
C ASP A 877 -11.75 -45.12 -3.40
N HIS A 878 -12.38 -44.93 -4.55
CA HIS A 878 -12.92 -43.66 -4.98
C HIS A 878 -14.43 -43.79 -5.04
N ASP A 879 -15.11 -43.46 -3.94
CA ASP A 879 -16.48 -42.96 -3.98
C ASP A 879 -16.83 -42.30 -2.64
N SER A 880 -16.62 -40.98 -2.55
CA SER A 880 -17.43 -40.03 -1.76
C SER A 880 -16.68 -38.71 -1.57
N LEU A 881 -16.71 -37.83 -2.58
CA LEU A 881 -16.54 -36.38 -2.39
C LEU A 881 -16.98 -35.62 -3.67
N LEU A 882 -18.22 -35.87 -4.08
CA LEU A 882 -19.00 -34.98 -4.94
C LEU A 882 -20.47 -35.01 -4.47
N ARG A 883 -20.79 -34.10 -3.56
CA ARG A 883 -22.12 -33.49 -3.41
C ARG A 883 -21.98 -32.08 -2.89
#